data_AF-A0A0N4WJR6-F1
#
_entry.id   AF-A0A0N4WJR6-F1
#
_cell.length_a   1.000
_cell.length_b   1.000
_cell.length_c   1.000
_cell.angle_alpha   90.00
_cell.angle_beta   90.00
_cell.angle_gamma   90.00
#
_symmetry.space_group_name_H-M   'P 1'
#
loop_
_entity.id
_entity.type
_entity.pdbx_description
1 polymer ?
#
loop_
_entity_poly.entity_id
_entity_poly.type
_entity_poly.pdbx_seq_one_letter_code
_entity_poly.pdbx_strand_id
1 'polypeptide(L)'
;MHSLDFRVHITHRNHHPPTFSKPDYHFFVPVTLTVGAQVGKMEVHDNDPVIYNSERSLSFTHEQPLFSVQSDGTLILKEELTTQIAFKPIRMEVLAIDYGSPQLFTLANVTIVPVTVSPVRGLRVNVATEGYQIFEWESPSYGHPEKYRLTIARGESMHYEEELDARRTVALTKVAISPSGNFTFKVSALDANGETPSEWQRFTVFQNDLSCDGECSSGGVPLCYYGAFNRLEQFVDSRGAHCQCFHGFIGVGCDKTDNCQPEKTVDSYGGLDWREASANATVQVSCPYNTESDKQKVERACEWNKQLGRAVWARQKEKDKCKPQASVLTHLGMLGTFALNANGVSTIHTVARFIRDLLTVPAFSTDPTIAAHFDQKIAEQAALVIDSVLQIDFDSLQGNTSLAKTEMWSILSEFSTRLPSPFTLVSPDLGLHLKAMQWVKGSENFDTVLGTKCRVKLPVIDTDHVVRSICMANASLFDVINSQNPVLSLKLDSLEHVYFTKMTIMLKPKDFRHNYTCVYFDSAEGGWSTRGIRRIDTNYHGFVKCEANHMGVFSLLPESYFFDDDDAMRDLGVLLPTVTTFISMICSIFLLFMAAVQKNRSVDLALLVYLFFVFMILVVHLVMLVAPQVGDPFALSPSLHLILQFSIISVTATLYLVLSSIRAVLMAHDRAKEEGEKCCTRPCSVIGLGIFLPAVLTFTTYFFSNNYDNNLTRVFERIDWLFLANYLSPTVLFCALCVSYAIWNIYLGSLWRARHRGSSERFLSLAPAVQASLVSIVTLIFLASFVVLFLFRERSSVIAILYSLTQILYCCCAFLFAGYVFRMRYLFEREEDGSTQSLERKRDISRALLDHVDVAKSTTDENQSIKSDSDTYLRMPQNLYDRAPMVSIV
;
A
#
# COMPACT_ATOMS: atom_id res chain seq x y z
N MET A 1 15.38 -123.85 -61.25
CA MET A 1 14.20 -123.25 -60.59
C MET A 1 14.45 -123.29 -59.10
N HIS A 2 14.65 -122.15 -58.44
CA HIS A 2 14.70 -122.08 -56.98
C HIS A 2 13.28 -121.87 -56.46
N SER A 3 12.79 -122.78 -55.60
CA SER A 3 11.55 -122.58 -54.86
C SER A 3 11.84 -121.73 -53.63
N LEU A 4 11.19 -120.57 -53.52
CA LEU A 4 11.16 -119.77 -52.30
C LEU A 4 10.06 -120.33 -51.39
N ASP A 5 10.46 -120.74 -50.19
CA ASP A 5 9.54 -121.15 -49.13
C ASP A 5 9.01 -119.89 -48.43
N PHE A 6 7.69 -119.71 -48.36
CA PHE A 6 7.07 -118.58 -47.66
C PHE A 6 5.98 -119.04 -46.70
N ARG A 7 5.86 -118.34 -45.58
CA ARG A 7 4.91 -118.63 -44.50
C ARG A 7 3.94 -117.46 -44.37
N VAL A 8 2.64 -117.73 -44.47
CA VAL A 8 1.58 -116.72 -44.37
C VAL A 8 0.94 -116.79 -42.99
N HIS A 9 0.92 -115.67 -42.26
CA HIS A 9 0.23 -115.51 -40.99
C HIS A 9 -1.07 -114.73 -41.21
N ILE A 10 -2.21 -115.27 -40.76
CA ILE A 10 -3.52 -114.63 -40.87
C ILE A 10 -3.89 -114.03 -39.50
N THR A 11 -4.06 -112.71 -39.43
CA THR A 11 -4.44 -111.97 -38.23
C THR A 11 -5.90 -111.48 -38.31
N HIS A 12 -6.40 -110.92 -37.20
CA HIS A 12 -7.70 -110.23 -37.19
C HIS A 12 -7.63 -108.92 -38.00
N ARG A 13 -8.75 -108.57 -38.62
CA ARG A 13 -8.95 -107.29 -39.33
C ARG A 13 -8.66 -106.12 -38.39
N ASN A 14 -7.97 -105.11 -38.89
CA ASN A 14 -7.70 -103.86 -38.18
C ASN A 14 -8.99 -103.03 -37.98
N HIS A 15 -9.21 -102.50 -36.78
CA HIS A 15 -10.42 -101.74 -36.44
C HIS A 15 -10.14 -100.38 -35.79
N HIS A 16 -9.00 -100.16 -35.14
CA HIS A 16 -8.68 -98.88 -34.53
C HIS A 16 -7.59 -98.18 -35.34
N PRO A 17 -7.81 -96.93 -35.78
CA PRO A 17 -6.72 -96.13 -36.31
C PRO A 17 -5.77 -95.69 -35.19
N PRO A 18 -4.52 -95.34 -35.52
CA PRO A 18 -3.66 -94.62 -34.60
C PRO A 18 -4.32 -93.29 -34.23
N THR A 19 -4.21 -92.85 -32.98
CA THR A 19 -4.83 -91.62 -32.47
C THR A 19 -3.81 -90.71 -31.82
N PHE A 20 -3.82 -89.43 -32.19
CA PHE A 20 -3.04 -88.40 -31.52
C PHE A 20 -3.73 -87.97 -30.22
N SER A 21 -2.96 -87.72 -29.17
CA SER A 21 -3.50 -87.19 -27.90
C SER A 21 -4.12 -85.79 -28.04
N LYS A 22 -3.66 -85.00 -29.02
CA LYS A 22 -4.19 -83.66 -29.35
C LYS A 22 -4.40 -83.54 -30.88
N PRO A 23 -5.44 -82.83 -31.35
CA PRO A 23 -5.64 -82.58 -32.77
C PRO A 23 -4.64 -81.55 -33.34
N ASP A 24 -4.20 -80.62 -32.49
CA ASP A 24 -3.26 -79.55 -32.84
C ASP A 24 -2.10 -79.51 -31.83
N TYR A 25 -0.86 -79.50 -32.34
CA TYR A 25 0.36 -79.36 -31.55
C TYR A 25 1.05 -78.03 -31.86
N HIS A 26 1.44 -77.31 -30.82
CA HIS A 26 2.14 -76.03 -30.92
C HIS A 26 3.49 -76.11 -30.22
N PHE A 27 4.57 -75.80 -30.94
CA PHE A 27 5.93 -75.81 -30.39
C PHE A 27 6.60 -74.45 -30.62
N PHE A 28 7.11 -73.84 -29.55
CA PHE A 28 7.93 -72.63 -29.59
C PHE A 28 9.40 -73.04 -29.56
N VAL A 29 10.12 -72.79 -30.65
CA VAL A 29 11.44 -73.38 -30.89
C VAL A 29 12.48 -72.29 -31.02
N PRO A 30 13.54 -72.28 -30.18
CA PRO A 30 14.60 -71.28 -30.30
C PRO A 30 15.26 -71.32 -31.69
N VAL A 31 15.47 -70.16 -32.31
CA VAL A 31 16.22 -70.07 -33.59
C VAL A 31 17.68 -70.54 -33.45
N THR A 32 18.21 -70.58 -32.23
CA THR A 32 19.54 -71.06 -31.88
C THR A 32 19.59 -72.56 -31.55
N LEU A 33 18.48 -73.29 -31.71
CA LEU A 33 18.44 -74.73 -31.47
C LEU A 33 19.35 -75.46 -32.47
N THR A 34 20.18 -76.40 -31.98
CA THR A 34 21.14 -77.12 -32.81
C THR A 34 20.47 -78.15 -33.71
N VAL A 35 21.01 -78.34 -34.91
CA VAL A 35 20.57 -79.39 -35.84
C VAL A 35 20.74 -80.77 -35.19
N GLY A 36 19.74 -81.63 -35.34
CA GLY A 36 19.65 -82.93 -34.69
C GLY A 36 18.99 -82.90 -33.30
N ALA A 37 18.72 -81.72 -32.74
CA ALA A 37 18.02 -81.61 -31.46
C ALA A 37 16.52 -81.97 -31.59
N GLN A 38 15.99 -82.48 -30.49
CA GLN A 38 14.56 -82.75 -30.34
C GLN A 38 13.80 -81.42 -30.16
N VAL A 39 12.83 -81.17 -31.05
CA VAL A 39 11.94 -80.01 -31.03
C VAL A 39 10.77 -80.23 -30.07
N GLY A 40 10.20 -81.44 -30.10
CA GLY A 40 9.02 -81.81 -29.34
C GLY A 40 8.66 -83.27 -29.58
N LYS A 41 7.64 -83.76 -28.88
CA LYS A 41 7.11 -85.13 -29.07
C LYS A 41 5.60 -85.07 -29.18
N MET A 42 5.08 -85.73 -30.21
CA MET A 42 3.65 -85.97 -30.39
C MET A 42 3.32 -87.33 -29.81
N GLU A 43 2.36 -87.36 -28.90
CA GLU A 43 1.86 -88.62 -28.35
C GLU A 43 0.84 -89.23 -29.31
N VAL A 44 1.18 -90.41 -29.82
CA VAL A 44 0.33 -91.19 -30.72
C VAL A 44 0.14 -92.58 -30.13
N HIS A 45 -1.11 -92.99 -29.99
CA HIS A 45 -1.50 -94.25 -29.39
C HIS A 45 -2.38 -95.03 -30.34
N ASP A 46 -2.11 -96.32 -30.45
CA ASP A 46 -2.95 -97.26 -31.19
C ASP A 46 -3.47 -98.30 -30.19
N ASN A 47 -4.79 -98.50 -30.21
CA ASN A 47 -5.48 -99.35 -29.24
C ASN A 47 -5.70 -100.78 -29.76
N ASP A 48 -5.07 -101.16 -30.89
CA ASP A 48 -5.17 -102.52 -31.43
C ASP A 48 -4.41 -103.56 -30.56
N PRO A 49 -5.07 -104.67 -30.15
CA PRO A 49 -4.45 -105.69 -29.29
C PRO A 49 -3.40 -106.55 -30.01
N VAL A 50 -3.37 -106.53 -31.35
CA VAL A 50 -2.40 -107.25 -32.17
C VAL A 50 -1.23 -106.31 -32.48
N ILE A 51 -0.01 -106.68 -32.06
CA ILE A 51 1.20 -105.85 -32.20
C ILE A 51 1.42 -105.34 -33.63
N TYR A 52 1.16 -106.19 -34.63
CA TYR A 52 1.29 -105.80 -36.03
C TYR A 52 0.28 -104.72 -36.47
N ASN A 53 -0.95 -104.75 -35.90
CA ASN A 53 -1.96 -103.73 -36.20
C ASN A 53 -1.72 -102.43 -35.41
N SER A 54 -0.99 -102.47 -34.28
CA SER A 54 -0.63 -101.28 -33.49
C SER A 54 0.77 -100.71 -33.79
N GLU A 55 1.52 -101.36 -34.69
CA GLU A 55 2.74 -100.80 -35.27
C GLU A 55 2.37 -99.66 -36.21
N ARG A 56 3.05 -98.53 -36.07
CA ARG A 56 2.70 -97.28 -36.75
C ARG A 56 3.92 -96.59 -37.31
N SER A 57 3.69 -95.89 -38.42
CA SER A 57 4.67 -94.98 -39.00
C SER A 57 4.10 -93.57 -39.03
N LEU A 58 4.97 -92.59 -38.76
CA LEU A 58 4.62 -91.18 -38.84
C LEU A 58 5.40 -90.55 -39.99
N SER A 59 4.71 -89.72 -40.77
CA SER A 59 5.31 -88.96 -41.87
C SER A 59 4.58 -87.63 -42.03
N PHE A 60 5.21 -86.66 -42.69
CA PHE A 60 4.50 -85.44 -43.08
C PHE A 60 3.68 -85.69 -44.34
N THR A 61 2.52 -85.04 -44.46
CA THR A 61 1.70 -85.12 -45.68
C THR A 61 2.42 -84.55 -46.91
N HIS A 62 3.32 -83.58 -46.69
CA HIS A 62 4.19 -82.99 -47.68
C HIS A 62 5.64 -83.04 -47.19
N GLU A 63 6.60 -83.33 -48.06
CA GLU A 63 8.02 -83.34 -47.68
C GLU A 63 8.43 -82.03 -46.99
N GLN A 64 9.04 -82.16 -45.81
CA GLN A 64 9.53 -81.02 -45.02
C GLN A 64 11.07 -81.03 -44.99
N PRO A 65 11.74 -79.96 -45.45
CA PRO A 65 13.20 -79.88 -45.43
C PRO A 65 13.74 -79.64 -44.01
N LEU A 66 13.02 -78.85 -43.21
CA LEU A 66 13.49 -78.38 -41.91
C LEU A 66 13.35 -79.41 -40.78
N PHE A 67 12.42 -80.38 -40.91
CA PHE A 67 12.06 -81.27 -39.81
C PHE A 67 11.98 -82.75 -40.24
N SER A 68 12.22 -83.65 -39.29
CA SER A 68 11.93 -85.09 -39.39
C SER A 68 11.04 -85.51 -38.24
N VAL A 69 10.09 -86.39 -38.51
CA VAL A 69 9.31 -87.09 -37.49
C VAL A 69 9.80 -88.54 -37.39
N GLN A 70 10.03 -89.02 -36.16
CA GLN A 70 10.35 -90.42 -35.87
C GLN A 70 9.07 -91.24 -35.64
N SER A 71 9.16 -92.56 -35.73
CA SER A 71 8.04 -93.48 -35.48
C SER A 71 7.47 -93.41 -34.06
N ASP A 72 8.24 -92.90 -33.10
CA ASP A 72 7.79 -92.69 -31.72
C ASP A 72 7.08 -91.33 -31.50
N GLY A 73 6.93 -90.54 -32.56
CA GLY A 73 6.35 -89.20 -32.53
C GLY A 73 7.33 -88.07 -32.21
N THR A 74 8.63 -88.36 -32.07
CA THR A 74 9.65 -87.33 -31.79
C THR A 74 9.95 -86.51 -33.05
N LEU A 75 9.88 -85.19 -32.91
CA LEU A 75 10.20 -84.23 -33.95
C LEU A 75 11.65 -83.76 -33.80
N ILE A 76 12.47 -83.95 -34.84
CA ILE A 76 13.89 -83.56 -34.89
C ILE A 76 14.10 -82.46 -35.92
N LEU A 77 14.94 -81.48 -35.58
CA LEU A 77 15.40 -80.43 -36.48
C LEU A 77 16.47 -80.95 -37.46
N LYS A 78 16.26 -80.82 -38.77
CA LYS A 78 17.20 -81.24 -39.83
C LYS A 78 18.12 -80.12 -40.33
N GLU A 79 17.63 -78.89 -40.33
CA GLU A 79 18.35 -77.72 -40.85
C GLU A 79 18.25 -76.54 -39.88
N GLU A 80 19.17 -75.58 -39.94
CA GLU A 80 19.18 -74.43 -39.03
C GLU A 80 17.98 -73.50 -39.24
N LEU A 81 17.36 -73.08 -38.12
CA LEU A 81 16.21 -72.17 -38.12
C LEU A 81 16.58 -70.69 -38.27
N THR A 82 17.88 -70.36 -38.30
CA THR A 82 18.40 -68.98 -38.44
C THR A 82 17.96 -68.30 -39.73
N THR A 83 17.68 -69.08 -40.77
CA THR A 83 17.20 -68.60 -42.08
C THR A 83 15.71 -68.27 -42.10
N GLN A 84 14.96 -68.68 -41.07
CA GLN A 84 13.52 -68.45 -40.96
C GLN A 84 13.24 -67.13 -40.23
N ILE A 85 12.12 -66.49 -40.59
CA ILE A 85 11.68 -65.25 -39.94
C ILE A 85 11.16 -65.61 -38.55
N ALA A 86 11.76 -65.02 -37.50
CA ALA A 86 11.31 -65.20 -36.12
C ALA A 86 9.83 -64.84 -35.96
N PHE A 87 9.13 -65.57 -35.09
CA PHE A 87 7.71 -65.48 -34.76
C PHE A 87 6.73 -65.73 -35.93
N LYS A 88 7.21 -66.17 -37.10
CA LYS A 88 6.35 -66.59 -38.21
C LYS A 88 5.99 -68.08 -38.09
N PRO A 89 4.71 -68.45 -37.89
CA PRO A 89 4.33 -69.86 -37.71
C PRO A 89 4.54 -70.71 -38.97
N ILE A 90 5.18 -71.85 -38.80
CA ILE A 90 5.36 -72.90 -39.81
C ILE A 90 4.30 -73.97 -39.52
N ARG A 91 3.34 -74.14 -40.43
CA ARG A 91 2.25 -75.10 -40.29
C ARG A 91 2.50 -76.32 -41.17
N MET A 92 2.29 -77.48 -40.59
CA MET A 92 2.49 -78.77 -41.22
C MET A 92 1.46 -79.76 -40.68
N GLU A 93 1.25 -80.86 -41.39
CA GLU A 93 0.30 -81.90 -41.02
C GLU A 93 1.04 -83.24 -40.98
N VAL A 94 0.88 -83.96 -39.88
CA VAL A 94 1.54 -85.25 -39.65
C VAL A 94 0.51 -86.34 -39.82
N LEU A 95 0.82 -87.28 -40.71
CA LEU A 95 0.09 -88.51 -40.96
C LEU A 95 0.65 -89.62 -40.07
N ALA A 96 -0.20 -90.17 -39.21
CA ALA A 96 0.06 -91.45 -38.54
C ALA A 96 -0.73 -92.54 -39.28
N ILE A 97 -0.04 -93.57 -39.75
CA ILE A 97 -0.63 -94.73 -40.42
C ILE A 97 -0.18 -96.02 -39.72
N ASP A 98 -1.11 -96.93 -39.49
CA ASP A 98 -0.82 -98.25 -38.97
C ASP A 98 -0.41 -99.25 -40.07
N TYR A 99 0.16 -100.38 -39.67
CA TYR A 99 0.48 -101.48 -40.58
C TYR A 99 -0.65 -102.52 -40.70
N GLY A 100 -1.81 -102.26 -40.07
CA GLY A 100 -2.97 -103.14 -40.08
C GLY A 100 -3.60 -103.32 -41.46
N SER A 101 -4.46 -104.34 -41.61
CA SER A 101 -5.23 -104.58 -42.84
C SER A 101 -6.75 -104.53 -42.56
N PRO A 102 -7.50 -103.54 -43.10
CA PRO A 102 -7.03 -102.42 -43.92
C PRO A 102 -6.17 -101.43 -43.11
N GLN A 103 -5.30 -100.69 -43.80
CA GLN A 103 -4.52 -99.63 -43.17
C GLN A 103 -5.45 -98.48 -42.81
N LEU A 104 -5.35 -98.00 -41.58
CA LEU A 104 -6.09 -96.83 -41.11
C LEU A 104 -5.11 -95.71 -40.73
N PHE A 105 -5.59 -94.47 -40.78
CA PHE A 105 -4.75 -93.30 -40.56
C PHE A 105 -5.47 -92.18 -39.82
N THR A 106 -4.69 -91.31 -39.19
CA THR A 106 -5.14 -90.03 -38.64
C THR A 106 -4.15 -88.93 -38.97
N LEU A 107 -4.66 -87.69 -38.96
CA LEU A 107 -3.89 -86.49 -39.21
C LEU A 107 -3.92 -85.61 -37.95
N ALA A 108 -2.80 -84.95 -37.68
CA ALA A 108 -2.72 -83.89 -36.68
C ALA A 108 -1.99 -82.68 -37.25
N ASN A 109 -2.46 -81.49 -36.91
CA ASN A 109 -1.77 -80.26 -37.29
C ASN A 109 -0.62 -80.01 -36.33
N VAL A 110 0.51 -79.62 -36.87
CA VAL A 110 1.68 -79.22 -36.10
C VAL A 110 2.08 -77.82 -36.54
N THR A 111 2.14 -76.92 -35.57
CA THR A 111 2.59 -75.55 -35.78
C THR A 111 3.87 -75.31 -34.99
N ILE A 112 4.92 -74.95 -35.70
CA ILE A 112 6.22 -74.62 -35.13
C ILE A 112 6.44 -73.12 -35.28
N VAL A 113 6.69 -72.44 -34.17
CA VAL A 113 6.97 -71.00 -34.17
C VAL A 113 8.45 -70.83 -33.79
N PRO A 114 9.32 -70.39 -34.72
CA PRO A 114 10.69 -70.05 -34.39
C PRO A 114 10.69 -68.82 -33.50
N VAL A 115 11.30 -68.88 -32.32
CA VAL A 115 11.32 -67.77 -31.34
C VAL A 115 12.74 -67.38 -30.99
N THR A 116 12.96 -66.11 -30.68
CA THR A 116 14.25 -65.62 -30.17
C THR A 116 14.36 -65.76 -28.65
N VAL A 117 13.23 -65.78 -27.94
CA VAL A 117 13.13 -66.08 -26.50
C VAL A 117 12.15 -67.22 -26.27
N SER A 118 12.55 -68.23 -25.49
CA SER A 118 11.70 -69.40 -25.18
C SER A 118 10.59 -69.06 -24.16
N PRO A 119 9.55 -69.91 -24.01
CA PRO A 119 8.58 -69.74 -22.92
C PRO A 119 9.25 -69.76 -21.54
N VAL A 120 8.62 -69.12 -20.56
CA VAL A 120 9.06 -69.17 -19.15
C VAL A 120 8.87 -70.58 -18.57
N ARG A 121 9.66 -70.92 -17.55
CA ARG A 121 9.61 -72.21 -16.85
C ARG A 121 9.15 -72.05 -15.42
N GLY A 122 8.84 -73.15 -14.73
CA GLY A 122 8.55 -73.15 -13.30
C GLY A 122 7.37 -72.26 -12.89
N LEU A 123 6.40 -72.04 -13.79
CA LEU A 123 5.25 -71.18 -13.53
C LEU A 123 4.43 -71.74 -12.36
N ARG A 124 4.28 -70.93 -11.31
CA ARG A 124 3.53 -71.31 -10.11
C ARG A 124 2.86 -70.11 -9.45
N VAL A 125 1.79 -70.40 -8.72
CA VAL A 125 1.15 -69.45 -7.82
C VAL A 125 1.74 -69.63 -6.44
N ASN A 126 2.38 -68.60 -5.90
CA ASN A 126 2.90 -68.61 -4.54
C ASN A 126 1.76 -68.37 -3.54
N VAL A 127 1.05 -67.25 -3.71
CA VAL A 127 -0.12 -66.87 -2.91
C VAL A 127 -1.21 -66.34 -3.84
N ALA A 128 -2.45 -66.71 -3.59
CA ALA A 128 -3.60 -66.07 -4.23
C ALA A 128 -4.72 -65.86 -3.20
N THR A 129 -4.85 -64.64 -2.70
CA THR A 129 -5.95 -64.21 -1.81
C THR A 129 -6.97 -63.37 -2.58
N GLU A 130 -8.07 -62.98 -1.94
CA GLU A 130 -9.06 -62.07 -2.54
C GLU A 130 -8.49 -60.66 -2.79
N GLY A 131 -7.53 -60.22 -1.96
CA GLY A 131 -6.96 -58.87 -2.01
C GLY A 131 -5.66 -58.74 -2.81
N TYR A 132 -4.88 -59.83 -2.91
CA TYR A 132 -3.61 -59.84 -3.64
C TYR A 132 -3.20 -61.24 -4.07
N GLN A 133 -2.41 -61.32 -5.15
CA GLN A 133 -1.88 -62.54 -5.70
C GLN A 133 -0.39 -62.36 -6.02
N ILE A 134 0.40 -63.40 -5.82
CA ILE A 134 1.84 -63.43 -6.08
C ILE A 134 2.13 -64.63 -6.99
N PHE A 135 2.62 -64.32 -8.18
CA PHE A 135 2.99 -65.30 -9.20
C PHE A 135 4.50 -65.37 -9.36
N GLU A 136 5.03 -66.57 -9.54
CA GLU A 136 6.46 -66.82 -9.69
C GLU A 136 6.74 -67.67 -10.91
N TRP A 137 7.87 -67.41 -11.55
CA TRP A 137 8.37 -68.18 -12.68
C TRP A 137 9.89 -68.16 -12.71
N GLU A 138 10.47 -69.06 -13.50
CA GLU A 138 11.89 -69.08 -13.81
C GLU A 138 12.14 -68.41 -15.17
N SER A 139 13.34 -67.85 -15.34
CA SER A 139 13.74 -67.23 -16.60
C SER A 139 13.71 -68.23 -17.76
N PRO A 140 13.41 -67.77 -18.99
CA PRO A 140 13.48 -68.60 -20.20
C PRO A 140 14.81 -69.34 -20.33
N SER A 141 14.75 -70.59 -20.81
CA SER A 141 15.96 -71.39 -21.08
C SER A 141 16.82 -70.86 -22.22
N TYR A 142 16.23 -70.14 -23.17
CA TYR A 142 16.91 -69.58 -24.33
C TYR A 142 16.45 -68.13 -24.55
N GLY A 143 17.41 -67.27 -24.87
CA GLY A 143 17.18 -65.84 -25.07
C GLY A 143 17.03 -65.07 -23.75
N HIS A 144 17.13 -63.74 -23.84
CA HIS A 144 16.88 -62.84 -22.72
C HIS A 144 15.65 -61.99 -23.05
N PRO A 145 14.55 -62.10 -22.30
CA PRO A 145 13.41 -61.23 -22.51
C PRO A 145 13.77 -59.78 -22.17
N GLU A 146 13.11 -58.83 -22.85
CA GLU A 146 13.12 -57.41 -22.47
C GLU A 146 12.09 -57.13 -21.38
N LYS A 147 10.93 -57.82 -21.47
CA LYS A 147 9.83 -57.72 -20.52
C LYS A 147 9.12 -59.06 -20.36
N TYR A 148 8.37 -59.20 -19.26
CA TYR A 148 7.35 -60.22 -19.11
C TYR A 148 5.96 -59.59 -19.17
N ARG A 149 4.97 -60.35 -19.60
CA ARG A 149 3.56 -59.95 -19.58
C ARG A 149 2.77 -60.98 -18.80
N LEU A 150 2.25 -60.57 -17.65
CA LEU A 150 1.36 -61.40 -16.85
C LEU A 150 -0.07 -61.13 -17.29
N THR A 151 -0.80 -62.19 -17.63
CA THR A 151 -2.21 -62.10 -17.98
C THR A 151 -3.04 -63.03 -17.11
N ILE A 152 -4.14 -62.52 -16.57
CA ILE A 152 -5.12 -63.28 -15.78
C ILE A 152 -6.45 -63.23 -16.54
N ALA A 153 -7.05 -64.40 -16.75
CA ALA A 153 -8.33 -64.57 -17.41
C ALA A 153 -9.34 -65.29 -16.51
N ARG A 154 -10.62 -64.96 -16.67
CA ARG A 154 -11.77 -65.64 -16.08
C ARG A 154 -12.59 -66.26 -17.19
N GLY A 155 -12.49 -67.59 -17.37
CA GLY A 155 -13.06 -68.26 -18.54
C GLY A 155 -12.44 -67.71 -19.83
N GLU A 156 -13.28 -67.21 -20.75
CA GLU A 156 -12.83 -66.59 -22.01
C GLU A 156 -12.56 -65.08 -21.90
N SER A 157 -12.90 -64.45 -20.77
CA SER A 157 -12.72 -63.01 -20.56
C SER A 157 -11.36 -62.69 -19.94
N MET A 158 -10.62 -61.77 -20.56
CA MET A 158 -9.40 -61.20 -19.99
C MET A 158 -9.77 -60.29 -18.81
N HIS A 159 -9.19 -60.57 -17.64
CA HIS A 159 -9.51 -59.87 -16.39
C HIS A 159 -8.43 -58.88 -15.98
N TYR A 160 -7.16 -59.21 -16.26
CA TYR A 160 -6.03 -58.37 -15.88
C TYR A 160 -4.82 -58.64 -16.78
N GLU A 161 -4.05 -57.59 -17.05
CA GLU A 161 -2.82 -57.65 -17.84
C GLU A 161 -1.82 -56.60 -17.33
N GLU A 162 -0.57 -57.02 -17.12
CA GLU A 162 0.51 -56.14 -16.65
C GLU A 162 1.83 -56.51 -17.36
N GLU A 163 2.60 -55.49 -17.78
CA GLU A 163 3.98 -55.66 -18.24
C GLU A 163 4.97 -55.45 -17.10
N LEU A 164 5.94 -56.35 -16.98
CA LEU A 164 6.93 -56.42 -15.91
C LEU A 164 8.34 -56.39 -16.50
N ASP A 165 9.29 -55.83 -15.74
CA ASP A 165 10.69 -55.81 -16.14
C ASP A 165 11.28 -57.23 -16.24
N ALA A 166 12.17 -57.47 -17.21
CA ALA A 166 12.83 -58.77 -17.41
C ALA A 166 13.65 -59.30 -16.22
N ARG A 167 14.03 -58.43 -15.27
CA ARG A 167 14.74 -58.84 -14.04
C ARG A 167 13.82 -59.43 -12.99
N ARG A 168 12.51 -59.23 -13.11
CA ARG A 168 11.52 -59.71 -12.16
C ARG A 168 11.05 -61.09 -12.59
N THR A 169 11.20 -62.05 -11.69
CA THR A 169 10.67 -63.41 -11.79
C THR A 169 9.48 -63.65 -10.85
N VAL A 170 9.07 -62.59 -10.16
CA VAL A 170 7.96 -62.58 -9.20
C VAL A 170 7.10 -61.34 -9.47
N ALA A 171 5.78 -61.52 -9.50
CA ALA A 171 4.80 -60.46 -9.70
C ALA A 171 3.84 -60.40 -8.52
N LEU A 172 3.71 -59.23 -7.88
CA LEU A 172 2.65 -58.93 -6.92
C LEU A 172 1.52 -58.18 -7.64
N THR A 173 0.34 -58.78 -7.70
CA THR A 173 -0.87 -58.17 -8.25
C THR A 173 -1.91 -57.94 -7.15
N LYS A 174 -2.59 -56.80 -7.16
CA LYS A 174 -3.68 -56.45 -6.22
C LYS A 174 -5.02 -56.40 -6.96
N VAL A 175 -5.42 -57.53 -7.54
CA VAL A 175 -6.67 -57.64 -8.29
C VAL A 175 -7.74 -58.24 -7.37
N ALA A 176 -8.93 -57.65 -7.35
CA ALA A 176 -10.06 -58.22 -6.64
C ALA A 176 -10.56 -59.47 -7.38
N ILE A 177 -10.30 -60.66 -6.81
CA ILE A 177 -10.65 -61.95 -7.42
C ILE A 177 -11.58 -62.70 -6.48
N SER A 178 -12.77 -63.08 -6.96
CA SER A 178 -13.75 -63.83 -6.16
C SER A 178 -13.35 -65.30 -5.96
N PRO A 179 -13.59 -65.91 -4.79
CA PRO A 179 -13.17 -67.28 -4.49
C PRO A 179 -13.89 -68.36 -5.30
N SER A 180 -15.06 -68.08 -5.86
CA SER A 180 -15.87 -69.03 -6.64
C SER A 180 -15.59 -69.01 -8.15
N GLY A 181 -14.56 -68.28 -8.61
CA GLY A 181 -14.25 -68.17 -10.04
C GLY A 181 -13.18 -69.15 -10.53
N ASN A 182 -13.36 -69.66 -11.75
CA ASN A 182 -12.33 -70.41 -12.46
C ASN A 182 -11.37 -69.42 -13.14
N PHE A 183 -10.25 -69.12 -12.48
CA PHE A 183 -9.23 -68.22 -13.00
C PHE A 183 -8.05 -69.00 -13.59
N THR A 184 -7.52 -68.48 -14.69
CA THR A 184 -6.31 -68.96 -15.33
C THR A 184 -5.34 -67.82 -15.50
N PHE A 185 -4.04 -68.10 -15.39
CA PHE A 185 -3.01 -67.13 -15.70
C PHE A 185 -1.96 -67.74 -16.63
N LYS A 186 -1.26 -66.87 -17.34
CA LYS A 186 -0.07 -67.21 -18.11
C LYS A 186 0.91 -66.05 -18.01
N VAL A 187 2.19 -66.34 -18.23
CA VAL A 187 3.23 -65.33 -18.33
C VAL A 187 3.89 -65.48 -19.70
N SER A 188 3.92 -64.39 -20.45
CA SER A 188 4.59 -64.33 -21.74
C SER A 188 5.93 -63.63 -21.63
N ALA A 189 6.95 -64.15 -22.32
CA ALA A 189 8.24 -63.50 -22.48
C ALA A 189 8.22 -62.63 -23.76
N LEU A 190 8.61 -61.36 -23.65
CA LEU A 190 8.60 -60.40 -24.74
C LEU A 190 10.02 -59.97 -25.08
N ASP A 191 10.31 -59.87 -26.38
CA ASP A 191 11.50 -59.24 -26.93
C ASP A 191 11.13 -58.31 -28.09
N ALA A 192 12.12 -57.63 -28.69
CA ALA A 192 11.89 -56.74 -29.83
C ALA A 192 11.29 -57.43 -31.07
N ASN A 193 11.37 -58.76 -31.17
CA ASN A 193 10.93 -59.53 -32.34
C ASN A 193 9.52 -60.12 -32.15
N GLY A 194 9.06 -60.35 -30.91
CA GLY A 194 7.73 -60.89 -30.63
C GLY A 194 7.46 -61.32 -29.19
N GLU A 195 6.35 -62.04 -29.00
CA GLU A 195 5.86 -62.55 -27.72
C GLU A 195 5.81 -64.09 -27.72
N THR A 196 6.39 -64.70 -26.70
CA THR A 196 6.32 -66.16 -26.46
C THR A 196 5.50 -66.46 -25.19
N PRO A 197 4.24 -66.89 -25.31
CA PRO A 197 3.38 -67.19 -24.16
C PRO A 197 3.70 -68.53 -23.50
N SER A 198 3.52 -68.62 -22.17
CA SER A 198 3.43 -69.91 -21.46
C SER A 198 2.08 -70.60 -21.69
N GLU A 199 1.99 -71.87 -21.32
CA GLU A 199 0.69 -72.54 -21.18
C GLU A 199 -0.15 -71.87 -20.08
N TRP A 200 -1.47 -71.94 -20.23
CA TRP A 200 -2.41 -71.44 -19.25
C TRP A 200 -2.44 -72.36 -18.02
N GLN A 201 -2.19 -71.78 -16.84
CA GLN A 201 -2.26 -72.48 -15.57
C GLN A 201 -3.51 -72.07 -14.80
N ARG A 202 -4.26 -73.06 -14.30
CA ARG A 202 -5.44 -72.83 -13.46
C ARG A 202 -5.02 -72.57 -12.03
N PHE A 203 -5.70 -71.63 -11.36
CA PHE A 203 -5.52 -71.38 -9.94
C PHE A 203 -6.84 -71.06 -9.24
N THR A 204 -6.85 -71.25 -7.93
CA THR A 204 -7.99 -70.96 -7.05
C THR A 204 -7.56 -70.00 -5.97
N VAL A 205 -8.45 -69.12 -5.56
CA VAL A 205 -8.20 -68.18 -4.47
C VAL A 205 -8.34 -68.90 -3.13
N PHE A 206 -7.35 -68.72 -2.27
CA PHE A 206 -7.32 -69.22 -0.91
C PHE A 206 -8.10 -68.26 0.01
N GLN A 207 -8.97 -68.82 0.86
CA GLN A 207 -9.87 -68.04 1.73
C GLN A 207 -9.28 -67.66 3.10
N ASN A 208 -8.21 -68.31 3.56
CA ASN A 208 -7.64 -67.98 4.86
C ASN A 208 -6.60 -66.86 4.73
N ASP A 209 -6.68 -65.88 5.62
CA ASP A 209 -5.71 -64.79 5.70
C ASP A 209 -4.33 -65.34 6.12
N LEU A 210 -3.30 -65.03 5.33
CA LEU A 210 -1.91 -65.31 5.67
C LEU A 210 -1.39 -64.22 6.61
N SER A 211 -0.75 -64.63 7.72
CA SER A 211 -0.14 -63.74 8.69
C SER A 211 1.34 -64.05 8.86
N CYS A 212 2.16 -63.02 8.87
CA CYS A 212 3.61 -63.06 9.00
C CYS A 212 4.09 -61.82 9.76
N ASP A 213 5.26 -61.91 10.39
CA ASP A 213 5.89 -60.77 11.04
C ASP A 213 6.44 -59.79 9.98
N GLY A 214 6.22 -58.49 10.19
CA GLY A 214 6.63 -57.46 9.24
C GLY A 214 6.48 -56.04 9.79
N GLU A 215 7.05 -55.09 9.07
CA GLU A 215 7.03 -53.67 9.41
C GLU A 215 6.00 -52.94 8.54
N CYS A 216 4.81 -52.70 9.11
CA CYS A 216 3.78 -51.83 8.54
C CYS A 216 3.46 -50.71 9.53
N SER A 217 3.02 -49.56 9.01
CA SER A 217 2.47 -48.51 9.88
C SER A 217 1.22 -49.02 10.59
N SER A 218 0.71 -48.27 11.58
CA SER A 218 -0.58 -48.56 12.23
C SER A 218 -1.78 -48.60 11.27
N GLY A 219 -1.59 -48.18 10.02
CA GLY A 219 -2.60 -48.14 8.97
C GLY A 219 -2.69 -49.38 8.09
N GLY A 220 -1.99 -50.49 8.39
CA GLY A 220 -2.10 -51.71 7.58
C GLY A 220 -1.49 -52.96 8.19
N VAL A 221 -1.60 -54.06 7.45
CA VAL A 221 -1.02 -55.38 7.80
C VAL A 221 -0.03 -55.85 6.74
N PRO A 222 1.00 -56.65 7.09
CA PRO A 222 2.00 -57.14 6.14
C PRO A 222 1.40 -58.01 5.03
N LEU A 223 1.89 -57.84 3.79
CA LEU A 223 1.58 -58.75 2.69
C LEU A 223 2.52 -59.94 2.70
N CYS A 224 2.00 -61.12 2.97
CA CYS A 224 2.80 -62.31 3.25
C CYS A 224 2.94 -63.22 2.02
N TYR A 225 4.12 -63.83 1.85
CA TYR A 225 4.39 -64.80 0.80
C TYR A 225 5.38 -65.88 1.27
N TYR A 226 5.46 -66.99 0.53
CA TYR A 226 6.42 -68.07 0.83
C TYR A 226 7.76 -67.78 0.16
N GLY A 227 8.78 -67.41 0.95
CA GLY A 227 10.12 -67.13 0.45
C GLY A 227 10.92 -68.38 0.04
N ALA A 228 12.22 -68.20 -0.22
CA ALA A 228 13.13 -69.24 -0.76
C ALA A 228 13.24 -70.54 0.07
N PHE A 229 12.92 -70.48 1.37
CA PHE A 229 12.92 -71.64 2.28
C PHE A 229 11.52 -72.09 2.70
N ASN A 230 10.49 -71.73 1.93
CA ASN A 230 9.09 -71.99 2.26
C ASN A 230 8.66 -71.42 3.62
N ARG A 231 9.30 -70.32 4.03
CA ARG A 231 8.96 -69.55 5.24
C ARG A 231 8.07 -68.38 4.86
N LEU A 232 7.10 -68.09 5.73
CA LEU A 232 6.23 -66.93 5.61
C LEU A 232 7.01 -65.67 5.98
N GLU A 233 7.14 -64.77 5.01
CA GLU A 233 7.81 -63.47 5.17
C GLU A 233 7.04 -62.37 4.44
N GLN A 234 7.28 -61.11 4.83
CA GLN A 234 6.67 -59.95 4.16
C GLN A 234 7.27 -59.75 2.78
N PHE A 235 6.44 -59.47 1.78
CA PHE A 235 6.88 -59.17 0.43
C PHE A 235 7.58 -57.81 0.39
N VAL A 236 8.84 -57.78 -0.05
CA VAL A 236 9.66 -56.57 -0.17
C VAL A 236 10.15 -56.44 -1.62
N ASP A 237 9.91 -55.29 -2.23
CA ASP A 237 10.50 -54.95 -3.54
C ASP A 237 11.33 -53.66 -3.46
N SER A 238 11.76 -53.13 -4.60
CA SER A 238 12.53 -51.87 -4.67
C SER A 238 11.82 -50.65 -4.07
N ARG A 239 10.50 -50.72 -3.82
CA ARG A 239 9.68 -49.66 -3.20
C ARG A 239 9.52 -49.84 -1.69
N GLY A 240 10.07 -50.92 -1.12
CA GLY A 240 10.03 -51.22 0.31
C GLY A 240 9.12 -52.40 0.65
N ALA A 241 8.81 -52.53 1.94
CA ALA A 241 8.01 -53.61 2.49
C ALA A 241 6.52 -53.35 2.23
N HIS A 242 5.86 -54.28 1.52
CA HIS A 242 4.48 -54.10 1.07
C HIS A 242 3.49 -54.45 2.17
N CYS A 243 2.48 -53.60 2.31
CA CYS A 243 1.39 -53.73 3.26
C CYS A 243 0.03 -53.70 2.55
N GLN A 244 -0.97 -54.30 3.19
CA GLN A 244 -2.38 -54.19 2.87
C GLN A 244 -2.98 -53.11 3.77
N CYS A 245 -3.24 -51.94 3.18
CA CYS A 245 -3.70 -50.77 3.93
C CYS A 245 -5.18 -50.88 4.31
N PHE A 246 -5.49 -50.43 5.52
CA PHE A 246 -6.86 -50.19 5.96
C PHE A 246 -7.46 -49.01 5.19
N HIS A 247 -8.80 -48.94 5.15
CA HIS A 247 -9.52 -47.87 4.48
C HIS A 247 -9.06 -46.48 4.96
N GLY A 248 -8.62 -45.64 4.02
CA GLY A 248 -8.10 -44.29 4.31
C GLY A 248 -6.57 -44.18 4.31
N PHE A 249 -5.85 -45.30 4.36
CA PHE A 249 -4.38 -45.31 4.27
C PHE A 249 -3.92 -45.73 2.86
N ILE A 250 -2.86 -45.09 2.38
CA ILE A 250 -2.27 -45.28 1.07
C ILE A 250 -0.74 -45.36 1.18
N GLY A 251 -0.09 -45.88 0.14
CA GLY A 251 1.35 -46.10 0.09
C GLY A 251 1.73 -47.57 0.25
N VAL A 252 3.03 -47.85 0.09
CA VAL A 252 3.57 -49.23 0.15
C VAL A 252 3.57 -49.74 1.59
N GLY A 253 3.96 -48.88 2.56
CA GLY A 253 3.94 -49.17 3.99
C GLY A 253 2.72 -48.63 4.75
N CYS A 254 1.70 -48.13 4.04
CA CYS A 254 0.50 -47.49 4.60
C CYS A 254 0.80 -46.26 5.48
N ASP A 255 1.88 -45.54 5.19
CA ASP A 255 2.40 -44.40 5.96
C ASP A 255 1.60 -43.11 5.76
N LYS A 256 0.85 -43.00 4.67
CA LYS A 256 0.10 -41.80 4.30
C LYS A 256 -1.39 -42.02 4.39
N THR A 257 -2.14 -41.00 4.79
CA THR A 257 -3.60 -40.98 4.67
C THR A 257 -4.01 -40.30 3.38
N ASP A 258 -5.04 -40.83 2.72
CA ASP A 258 -5.67 -40.14 1.60
C ASP A 258 -6.57 -39.01 2.12
N ASN A 259 -6.66 -37.93 1.34
CA ASN A 259 -7.30 -36.70 1.77
C ASN A 259 -8.38 -36.26 0.78
N CYS A 260 -9.51 -35.78 1.33
CA CYS A 260 -10.52 -35.07 0.55
C CYS A 260 -9.98 -33.71 0.14
N GLN A 261 -10.02 -33.43 -1.16
CA GLN A 261 -9.52 -32.17 -1.73
C GLN A 261 -10.38 -30.97 -1.30
N PRO A 262 -9.80 -29.74 -1.25
CA PRO A 262 -10.58 -28.55 -0.96
C PRO A 262 -11.73 -28.36 -1.96
N GLU A 263 -12.92 -28.09 -1.46
CA GLU A 263 -14.14 -27.96 -2.27
C GLU A 263 -14.95 -26.74 -1.83
N LYS A 264 -15.53 -26.03 -2.80
CA LYS A 264 -16.46 -24.92 -2.56
C LYS A 264 -17.89 -25.39 -2.81
N THR A 265 -18.77 -25.20 -1.84
CA THR A 265 -20.18 -25.61 -1.94
C THR A 265 -21.10 -24.40 -1.75
N VAL A 266 -22.20 -24.34 -2.50
CA VAL A 266 -23.25 -23.33 -2.32
C VAL A 266 -24.55 -24.05 -1.99
N ASP A 267 -25.00 -23.93 -0.74
CA ASP A 267 -26.22 -24.57 -0.24
C ASP A 267 -27.27 -23.53 0.17
N SER A 268 -28.43 -23.98 0.69
CA SER A 268 -29.50 -23.12 1.23
C SER A 268 -29.06 -22.19 2.36
N TYR A 269 -27.93 -22.47 3.00
CA TYR A 269 -27.34 -21.70 4.10
C TYR A 269 -26.15 -20.84 3.68
N GLY A 270 -25.85 -20.75 2.37
CA GLY A 270 -24.80 -19.91 1.81
C GLY A 270 -23.62 -20.67 1.20
N GLY A 271 -22.61 -19.92 0.76
CA GLY A 271 -21.36 -20.47 0.23
C GLY A 271 -20.38 -20.83 1.35
N LEU A 272 -19.84 -22.05 1.31
CA LEU A 272 -18.86 -22.58 2.27
C LEU A 272 -17.65 -23.19 1.54
N ASP A 273 -16.47 -22.89 2.06
CA ASP A 273 -15.19 -23.43 1.59
C ASP A 273 -14.69 -24.53 2.56
N TRP A 274 -14.61 -25.76 2.06
CA TRP A 274 -14.10 -26.91 2.80
C TRP A 274 -12.60 -27.05 2.56
N ARG A 275 -11.82 -27.03 3.65
CA ARG A 275 -10.37 -27.27 3.59
C ARG A 275 -10.07 -28.76 3.51
N GLU A 276 -8.87 -29.07 3.03
CA GLU A 276 -8.37 -30.45 2.95
C GLU A 276 -8.51 -31.18 4.30
N ALA A 277 -9.02 -32.41 4.24
CA ALA A 277 -9.23 -33.25 5.42
C ALA A 277 -8.83 -34.69 5.12
N SER A 278 -8.22 -35.35 6.10
CA SER A 278 -7.86 -36.77 6.02
C SER A 278 -9.10 -37.66 5.99
N ALA A 279 -9.00 -38.81 5.34
CA ALA A 279 -10.05 -39.83 5.35
C ALA A 279 -10.50 -40.16 6.79
N ASN A 280 -11.81 -40.23 6.99
CA ASN A 280 -12.55 -40.41 8.25
C ASN A 280 -12.49 -39.22 9.24
N ALA A 281 -11.90 -38.08 8.85
CA ALA A 281 -11.98 -36.86 9.65
C ALA A 281 -13.28 -36.10 9.40
N THR A 282 -13.76 -35.39 10.42
CA THR A 282 -14.89 -34.46 10.33
C THR A 282 -14.40 -33.03 10.46
N VAL A 283 -14.80 -32.17 9.52
CA VAL A 283 -14.49 -30.75 9.52
C VAL A 283 -15.73 -29.98 9.92
N GLN A 284 -15.56 -28.96 10.76
CA GLN A 284 -16.63 -28.09 11.26
C GLN A 284 -16.36 -26.64 10.88
N VAL A 285 -17.36 -26.00 10.28
CA VAL A 285 -17.31 -24.59 9.87
C VAL A 285 -18.50 -23.83 10.46
N SER A 286 -18.31 -22.55 10.80
CA SER A 286 -19.40 -21.71 11.35
C SER A 286 -20.47 -21.42 10.29
N CYS A 287 -21.75 -21.36 10.69
CA CYS A 287 -22.83 -21.04 9.75
C CYS A 287 -22.63 -19.62 9.17
N PRO A 288 -22.79 -19.39 7.85
CA PRO A 288 -22.49 -18.10 7.21
C PRO A 288 -23.26 -16.88 7.73
N TYR A 289 -24.51 -17.07 8.16
CA TYR A 289 -25.44 -15.99 8.53
C TYR A 289 -25.81 -15.94 10.02
N ASN A 290 -25.09 -16.68 10.86
CA ASN A 290 -25.27 -16.64 12.30
C ASN A 290 -24.13 -15.85 12.93
N THR A 291 -24.43 -15.14 14.01
CA THR A 291 -23.41 -14.40 14.77
C THR A 291 -22.53 -15.39 15.53
N GLU A 292 -21.28 -15.00 15.84
CA GLU A 292 -20.36 -15.87 16.58
C GLU A 292 -20.89 -16.27 17.96
N SER A 293 -21.77 -15.46 18.55
CA SER A 293 -22.48 -15.76 19.80
C SER A 293 -23.31 -17.04 19.74
N ASP A 294 -23.85 -17.36 18.56
CA ASP A 294 -24.78 -18.48 18.40
C ASP A 294 -24.06 -19.84 18.40
N LYS A 295 -22.74 -19.85 18.16
CA LYS A 295 -21.88 -21.06 18.09
C LYS A 295 -22.37 -22.18 17.16
N GLN A 296 -23.29 -21.89 16.25
CA GLN A 296 -23.85 -22.87 15.31
C GLN A 296 -22.85 -23.20 14.20
N LYS A 297 -22.69 -24.49 13.91
CA LYS A 297 -21.72 -24.99 12.94
C LYS A 297 -22.34 -26.03 12.01
N VAL A 298 -21.84 -26.06 10.77
CA VAL A 298 -22.07 -27.13 9.81
C VAL A 298 -20.89 -28.08 9.86
N GLU A 299 -21.16 -29.38 9.83
CA GLU A 299 -20.11 -30.40 9.78
C GLU A 299 -20.18 -31.23 8.50
N ARG A 300 -19.01 -31.63 8.01
CA ARG A 300 -18.88 -32.52 6.85
C ARG A 300 -17.79 -33.54 7.12
N ALA A 301 -18.09 -34.80 6.83
CA ALA A 301 -17.15 -35.90 6.98
C ALA A 301 -16.43 -36.16 5.66
N CYS A 302 -15.13 -36.41 5.73
CA CYS A 302 -14.37 -36.98 4.62
C CYS A 302 -14.45 -38.50 4.74
N GLU A 303 -15.21 -39.18 3.87
CA GLU A 303 -15.47 -40.62 3.97
C GLU A 303 -14.69 -41.41 2.90
N TRP A 304 -14.22 -42.61 3.26
CA TRP A 304 -13.57 -43.49 2.30
C TRP A 304 -14.59 -44.19 1.40
N ASN A 305 -14.57 -43.87 0.10
CA ASN A 305 -15.42 -44.56 -0.87
C ASN A 305 -14.74 -45.86 -1.33
N LYS A 306 -15.26 -47.01 -0.90
CA LYS A 306 -14.71 -48.34 -1.24
C LYS A 306 -14.72 -48.65 -2.74
N GLN A 307 -15.68 -48.14 -3.49
CA GLN A 307 -15.80 -48.41 -4.93
C GLN A 307 -14.80 -47.60 -5.75
N LEU A 308 -14.55 -46.36 -5.34
CA LEU A 308 -13.60 -45.47 -6.01
C LEU A 308 -12.17 -45.60 -5.49
N GLY A 309 -11.97 -46.28 -4.36
CA GLY A 309 -10.66 -46.45 -3.73
C GLY A 309 -10.01 -45.13 -3.30
N ARG A 310 -10.82 -44.12 -2.96
CA ARG A 310 -10.36 -42.79 -2.55
C ARG A 310 -11.27 -42.14 -1.51
N ALA A 311 -10.73 -41.17 -0.79
CA ALA A 311 -11.46 -40.30 0.10
C ALA A 311 -12.38 -39.34 -0.69
N VAL A 312 -13.64 -39.23 -0.29
CA VAL A 312 -14.64 -38.34 -0.90
C VAL A 312 -15.42 -37.64 0.19
N TRP A 313 -15.74 -36.37 -0.02
CA TRP A 313 -16.60 -35.65 0.91
C TRP A 313 -18.01 -36.24 0.97
N ALA A 314 -18.48 -36.51 2.18
CA ALA A 314 -19.86 -36.88 2.45
C ALA A 314 -20.82 -35.69 2.26
N ARG A 315 -22.12 -35.95 2.36
CA ARG A 315 -23.13 -34.88 2.38
C ARG A 315 -22.97 -34.02 3.64
N GLN A 316 -23.24 -32.71 3.52
CA GLN A 316 -23.21 -31.81 4.66
C GLN A 316 -24.25 -32.27 5.70
N LYS A 317 -23.86 -32.24 6.97
CA LYS A 317 -24.75 -32.53 8.09
C LYS A 317 -24.86 -31.29 8.98
N GLU A 318 -26.09 -30.86 9.20
CA GLU A 318 -26.38 -29.80 10.15
C GLU A 318 -26.32 -30.36 11.57
N LYS A 319 -25.52 -29.73 12.43
CA LYS A 319 -25.47 -30.08 13.85
C LYS A 319 -26.50 -29.28 14.65
N ASP A 320 -26.70 -28.02 14.29
CA ASP A 320 -27.68 -27.07 14.84
C ASP A 320 -28.38 -26.29 13.71
N LYS A 321 -29.56 -25.70 13.96
CA LYS A 321 -30.38 -25.00 12.96
C LYS A 321 -29.71 -23.71 12.44
N CYS A 322 -28.86 -23.82 11.41
CA CYS A 322 -28.31 -22.66 10.69
C CYS A 322 -29.46 -21.83 10.06
N LYS A 323 -29.31 -20.51 10.02
CA LYS A 323 -30.26 -19.64 9.31
C LYS A 323 -30.10 -19.79 7.80
N PRO A 324 -31.18 -20.03 7.03
CA PRO A 324 -31.09 -20.08 5.57
C PRO A 324 -31.03 -18.67 4.98
N GLN A 325 -30.42 -18.53 3.80
CA GLN A 325 -30.31 -17.26 3.07
C GLN A 325 -31.68 -16.59 2.88
N ALA A 326 -32.70 -17.38 2.53
CA ALA A 326 -34.08 -16.91 2.32
C ALA A 326 -34.69 -16.25 3.57
N SER A 327 -34.35 -16.72 4.77
CA SER A 327 -34.84 -16.12 6.02
C SER A 327 -34.27 -14.71 6.23
N VAL A 328 -32.97 -14.53 5.95
CA VAL A 328 -32.30 -13.21 6.06
C VAL A 328 -32.85 -12.25 5.02
N LEU A 329 -33.01 -12.69 3.77
CA LEU A 329 -33.60 -11.88 2.70
C LEU A 329 -35.04 -11.47 3.00
N THR A 330 -35.84 -12.36 3.57
CA THR A 330 -37.23 -12.04 3.98
C THR A 330 -37.24 -10.97 5.05
N HIS A 331 -36.34 -11.05 6.04
CA HIS A 331 -36.24 -10.04 7.10
C HIS A 331 -35.77 -8.68 6.57
N LEU A 332 -34.80 -8.66 5.65
CA LEU A 332 -34.36 -7.44 4.96
C LEU A 332 -35.49 -6.82 4.12
N GLY A 333 -36.27 -7.61 3.39
CA GLY A 333 -37.41 -7.11 2.62
C GLY A 333 -38.49 -6.45 3.50
N MET A 334 -38.79 -7.06 4.66
CA MET A 334 -39.68 -6.43 5.64
C MET A 334 -39.11 -5.12 6.18
N LEU A 335 -37.82 -5.07 6.52
CA LEU A 335 -37.16 -3.85 7.00
C LEU A 335 -37.11 -2.74 5.96
N GLY A 336 -36.93 -3.06 4.67
CA GLY A 336 -36.98 -2.05 3.60
C GLY A 336 -38.35 -1.38 3.50
N THR A 337 -39.42 -2.18 3.58
CA THR A 337 -40.80 -1.65 3.60
C THR A 337 -41.08 -0.84 4.86
N PHE A 338 -40.51 -1.26 6.00
CA PHE A 338 -40.64 -0.55 7.27
C PHE A 338 -39.87 0.78 7.27
N ALA A 339 -38.70 0.83 6.64
CA ALA A 339 -37.89 2.03 6.49
C ALA A 339 -38.57 3.10 5.62
N LEU A 340 -39.17 2.72 4.49
CA LEU A 340 -39.87 3.65 3.59
C LEU A 340 -41.03 4.40 4.25
N ASN A 341 -41.69 3.79 5.23
CA ASN A 341 -42.84 4.36 5.95
C ASN A 341 -42.48 4.90 7.34
N ALA A 342 -41.18 5.09 7.63
CA ALA A 342 -40.72 5.49 8.95
C ALA A 342 -41.16 6.94 9.29
N ASN A 343 -41.76 7.11 10.47
CA ASN A 343 -42.21 8.40 11.00
C ASN A 343 -41.46 8.84 12.28
N GLY A 344 -40.59 7.98 12.82
CA GLY A 344 -39.87 8.21 14.06
C GLY A 344 -38.51 7.53 14.09
N VAL A 345 -37.63 8.04 14.97
CA VAL A 345 -36.23 7.60 15.10
C VAL A 345 -36.09 6.13 15.56
N SER A 346 -37.10 5.56 16.21
CA SER A 346 -37.12 4.15 16.64
C SER A 346 -36.99 3.15 15.47
N THR A 347 -37.56 3.50 14.32
CA THR A 347 -37.46 2.70 13.09
C THR A 347 -36.03 2.68 12.58
N ILE A 348 -35.37 3.84 12.56
CA ILE A 348 -33.97 3.99 12.16
C ILE A 348 -33.08 3.12 13.06
N HIS A 349 -33.27 3.18 14.40
CA HIS A 349 -32.50 2.36 15.34
C HIS A 349 -32.72 0.85 15.13
N THR A 350 -33.93 0.43 14.75
CA THR A 350 -34.23 -0.99 14.49
C THR A 350 -33.51 -1.49 13.25
N VAL A 351 -33.55 -0.72 12.16
CA VAL A 351 -32.80 -0.99 10.92
C VAL A 351 -31.30 -0.99 11.21
N ALA A 352 -30.81 0.03 11.90
CA ALA A 352 -29.41 0.20 12.29
C ALA A 352 -28.88 -1.02 13.06
N ARG A 353 -29.63 -1.48 14.08
CA ARG A 353 -29.27 -2.66 14.87
C ARG A 353 -29.18 -3.91 14.01
N PHE A 354 -30.18 -4.17 13.17
CA PHE A 354 -30.21 -5.36 12.34
C PHE A 354 -29.05 -5.39 11.32
N ILE A 355 -28.78 -4.26 10.66
CA ILE A 355 -27.65 -4.18 9.71
C ILE A 355 -26.32 -4.35 10.45
N ARG A 356 -26.16 -3.76 11.64
CA ARG A 356 -24.97 -3.98 12.46
C ARG A 356 -24.76 -5.45 12.79
N ASP A 357 -25.80 -6.14 13.26
CA ASP A 357 -25.74 -7.58 13.54
C ASP A 357 -25.40 -8.39 12.27
N LEU A 358 -25.97 -8.01 11.11
CA LEU A 358 -25.68 -8.63 9.82
C LEU A 358 -24.21 -8.46 9.40
N LEU A 359 -23.57 -7.32 9.66
CA LEU A 359 -22.17 -7.09 9.32
C LEU A 359 -21.18 -7.88 10.20
N THR A 360 -21.65 -8.46 11.31
CA THR A 360 -20.84 -9.31 12.20
C THR A 360 -20.86 -10.80 11.84
N VAL A 361 -21.72 -11.21 10.90
CA VAL A 361 -21.80 -12.64 10.51
C VAL A 361 -20.59 -13.05 9.65
N PRO A 362 -20.20 -14.32 9.66
CA PRO A 362 -19.04 -14.82 8.91
C PRO A 362 -19.03 -14.45 7.41
N ALA A 363 -20.20 -14.40 6.75
CA ALA A 363 -20.30 -14.02 5.34
C ALA A 363 -19.85 -12.57 5.02
N PHE A 364 -19.81 -11.68 6.00
CA PHE A 364 -19.32 -10.29 5.85
C PHE A 364 -17.94 -10.08 6.49
N SER A 365 -17.28 -11.15 6.94
CA SER A 365 -15.93 -11.06 7.46
C SER A 365 -14.90 -10.85 6.36
N THR A 366 -13.87 -10.06 6.65
CA THR A 366 -12.72 -9.84 5.78
C THR A 366 -11.55 -10.78 6.09
N ASP A 367 -11.70 -11.66 7.09
CA ASP A 367 -10.67 -12.61 7.49
C ASP A 367 -10.59 -13.80 6.51
N PRO A 368 -9.44 -14.03 5.85
CA PRO A 368 -9.27 -15.14 4.90
C PRO A 368 -9.33 -16.53 5.56
N THR A 369 -9.28 -16.61 6.90
CA THR A 369 -9.39 -17.89 7.61
C THR A 369 -10.84 -18.37 7.75
N ILE A 370 -11.82 -17.49 7.55
CA ILE A 370 -13.23 -17.84 7.66
C ILE A 370 -13.69 -18.54 6.38
N ALA A 371 -14.37 -19.67 6.55
CA ALA A 371 -14.81 -20.54 5.45
C ALA A 371 -16.07 -20.04 4.72
N ALA A 372 -16.71 -18.96 5.18
CA ALA A 372 -17.95 -18.45 4.61
C ALA A 372 -17.69 -17.47 3.46
N HIS A 373 -18.43 -17.61 2.37
CA HIS A 373 -18.31 -16.73 1.21
C HIS A 373 -19.13 -15.44 1.37
N PHE A 374 -18.65 -14.35 0.74
CA PHE A 374 -19.39 -13.10 0.67
C PHE A 374 -20.70 -13.23 -0.11
N ASP A 375 -21.80 -12.80 0.50
CA ASP A 375 -23.12 -12.90 -0.11
C ASP A 375 -23.55 -11.58 -0.76
N GLN A 376 -23.39 -11.52 -2.08
CA GLN A 376 -23.78 -10.34 -2.88
C GLN A 376 -25.27 -10.04 -2.80
N LYS A 377 -26.16 -11.04 -2.80
CA LYS A 377 -27.62 -10.81 -2.80
C LYS A 377 -28.09 -10.17 -1.50
N ILE A 378 -27.55 -10.65 -0.37
CA ILE A 378 -27.83 -10.06 0.94
C ILE A 378 -27.26 -8.64 1.00
N ALA A 379 -26.05 -8.41 0.47
CA ALA A 379 -25.44 -7.08 0.44
C ALA A 379 -26.26 -6.08 -0.41
N GLU A 380 -26.78 -6.48 -1.56
CA GLU A 380 -27.65 -5.65 -2.42
C GLU A 380 -28.96 -5.29 -1.72
N GLN A 381 -29.59 -6.25 -1.04
CA GLN A 381 -30.80 -5.98 -0.26
C GLN A 381 -30.52 -5.11 0.98
N ALA A 382 -29.39 -5.32 1.66
CA ALA A 382 -28.97 -4.44 2.76
C ALA A 382 -28.72 -3.01 2.26
N ALA A 383 -28.08 -2.85 1.10
CA ALA A 383 -27.88 -1.55 0.47
C ALA A 383 -29.21 -0.88 0.09
N LEU A 384 -30.20 -1.65 -0.39
CA LEU A 384 -31.56 -1.13 -0.63
C LEU A 384 -32.20 -0.59 0.65
N VAL A 385 -32.14 -1.34 1.75
CA VAL A 385 -32.71 -0.91 3.04
C VAL A 385 -32.04 0.37 3.53
N ILE A 386 -30.72 0.48 3.39
CA ILE A 386 -29.98 1.69 3.77
C ILE A 386 -30.37 2.86 2.85
N ASP A 387 -30.44 2.65 1.54
CA ASP A 387 -30.84 3.68 0.56
C ASP A 387 -32.25 4.23 0.88
N SER A 388 -33.21 3.36 1.22
CA SER A 388 -34.54 3.78 1.68
C SER A 388 -34.47 4.70 2.91
N VAL A 389 -33.53 4.47 3.84
CA VAL A 389 -33.30 5.35 4.99
C VAL A 389 -32.67 6.68 4.59
N LEU A 390 -31.71 6.66 3.64
CA LEU A 390 -31.03 7.87 3.14
C LEU A 390 -31.96 8.82 2.36
N GLN A 391 -33.08 8.32 1.85
CA GLN A 391 -34.08 9.14 1.16
C GLN A 391 -35.03 9.87 2.12
N ILE A 392 -35.06 9.48 3.40
CA ILE A 392 -35.92 10.12 4.41
C ILE A 392 -35.36 11.51 4.74
N ASP A 393 -36.25 12.49 4.88
CA ASP A 393 -35.92 13.78 5.45
C ASP A 393 -35.84 13.67 6.98
N PHE A 394 -34.61 13.62 7.50
CA PHE A 394 -34.38 13.42 8.94
C PHE A 394 -34.94 14.56 9.79
N ASP A 395 -35.10 15.77 9.23
CA ASP A 395 -35.59 16.92 10.00
C ASP A 395 -37.10 16.83 10.26
N SER A 396 -37.81 16.00 9.48
CA SER A 396 -39.24 15.71 9.65
C SER A 396 -39.54 14.60 10.67
N LEU A 397 -38.52 13.89 11.16
CA LEU A 397 -38.68 12.74 12.06
C LEU A 397 -38.92 13.15 13.52
N GLN A 398 -39.78 12.41 14.20
CA GLN A 398 -39.99 12.58 15.64
C GLN A 398 -38.86 11.92 16.46
N GLY A 399 -38.08 12.71 17.22
CA GLY A 399 -37.05 12.24 18.14
C GLY A 399 -35.72 13.01 18.04
N ASN A 400 -34.65 12.47 18.64
CA ASN A 400 -33.30 13.01 18.50
C ASN A 400 -32.65 12.52 17.19
N THR A 401 -32.67 13.38 16.17
CA THR A 401 -32.22 13.06 14.81
C THR A 401 -30.69 13.03 14.68
N SER A 402 -29.97 13.81 15.48
CA SER A 402 -28.50 13.91 15.42
C SER A 402 -27.79 12.59 15.73
N LEU A 403 -28.26 11.86 16.76
CA LEU A 403 -27.73 10.55 17.13
C LEU A 403 -28.01 9.51 16.04
N ALA A 404 -29.21 9.56 15.44
CA ALA A 404 -29.61 8.65 14.37
C ALA A 404 -28.77 8.86 13.10
N LYS A 405 -28.53 10.13 12.71
CA LYS A 405 -27.64 10.50 11.59
C LYS A 405 -26.22 9.92 11.80
N THR A 406 -25.67 10.10 13.00
CA THR A 406 -24.32 9.60 13.36
C THR A 406 -24.25 8.07 13.37
N GLU A 407 -25.27 7.41 13.91
CA GLU A 407 -25.34 5.94 13.96
C GLU A 407 -25.41 5.34 12.54
N MET A 408 -26.27 5.89 11.69
CA MET A 408 -26.39 5.44 10.30
C MET A 408 -25.12 5.67 9.50
N TRP A 409 -24.44 6.81 9.70
CA TRP A 409 -23.14 7.07 9.09
C TRP A 409 -22.09 6.05 9.51
N SER A 410 -22.04 5.71 10.81
CA SER A 410 -21.13 4.69 11.35
C SER A 410 -21.34 3.32 10.70
N ILE A 411 -22.59 2.89 10.58
CA ILE A 411 -22.94 1.61 9.94
C ILE A 411 -22.60 1.61 8.46
N LEU A 412 -22.87 2.69 7.73
CA LEU A 412 -22.56 2.80 6.32
C LEU A 412 -21.04 2.76 6.07
N SER A 413 -20.27 3.43 6.94
CA SER A 413 -18.81 3.38 6.94
C SER A 413 -18.29 1.98 7.22
N GLU A 414 -18.83 1.29 8.23
CA GLU A 414 -18.48 -0.11 8.53
C GLU A 414 -18.83 -1.04 7.36
N PHE A 415 -20.02 -0.91 6.78
CA PHE A 415 -20.45 -1.72 5.64
C PHE A 415 -19.47 -1.63 4.46
N SER A 416 -19.01 -0.42 4.15
CA SER A 416 -18.00 -0.19 3.10
C SER A 416 -16.69 -0.95 3.35
N THR A 417 -16.25 -1.05 4.62
CA THR A 417 -15.04 -1.80 4.99
C THR A 417 -15.20 -3.32 4.91
N ARG A 418 -16.43 -3.84 5.07
CA ARG A 418 -16.74 -5.29 4.98
C ARG A 418 -16.81 -5.82 3.55
N LEU A 419 -16.86 -4.95 2.54
CA LEU A 419 -16.89 -5.39 1.15
C LEU A 419 -15.54 -6.03 0.74
N PRO A 420 -15.53 -7.04 -0.14
CA PRO A 420 -14.29 -7.54 -0.72
C PRO A 420 -13.65 -6.47 -1.62
N SER A 421 -12.34 -6.58 -1.91
CA SER A 421 -11.61 -5.64 -2.78
C SER A 421 -10.91 -6.42 -3.90
N PRO A 422 -11.18 -6.12 -5.19
CA PRO A 422 -12.08 -5.09 -5.70
C PRO A 422 -13.56 -5.53 -5.70
N PHE A 423 -14.47 -4.62 -5.37
CA PHE A 423 -15.92 -4.87 -5.45
C PHE A 423 -16.71 -3.57 -5.64
N THR A 424 -17.84 -3.65 -6.35
CA THR A 424 -18.78 -2.54 -6.52
C THR A 424 -20.18 -3.02 -6.15
N LEU A 425 -20.79 -2.34 -5.19
CA LEU A 425 -22.14 -2.60 -4.71
C LEU A 425 -23.01 -1.39 -5.02
N VAL A 426 -24.17 -1.63 -5.63
CA VAL A 426 -25.10 -0.59 -6.04
C VAL A 426 -26.48 -0.93 -5.48
N SER A 427 -27.14 0.04 -4.85
CA SER A 427 -28.53 -0.14 -4.45
C SER A 427 -29.44 -0.27 -5.68
N PRO A 428 -30.50 -1.09 -5.65
CA PRO A 428 -31.44 -1.23 -6.76
C PRO A 428 -32.05 0.11 -7.24
N ASP A 429 -32.24 1.06 -6.32
CA ASP A 429 -32.79 2.40 -6.62
C ASP A 429 -31.72 3.41 -7.10
N LEU A 430 -30.46 2.97 -7.25
CA LEU A 430 -29.31 3.74 -7.73
C LEU A 430 -28.95 4.97 -6.86
N GLY A 431 -29.49 5.07 -5.64
CA GLY A 431 -29.22 6.16 -4.70
C GLY A 431 -27.90 5.99 -3.94
N LEU A 432 -27.47 4.76 -3.67
CA LEU A 432 -26.26 4.42 -2.92
C LEU A 432 -25.31 3.56 -3.76
N HIS A 433 -24.06 4.02 -3.89
CA HIS A 433 -22.98 3.28 -4.54
C HIS A 433 -21.81 3.13 -3.58
N LEU A 434 -21.39 1.90 -3.35
CA LEU A 434 -20.24 1.55 -2.52
C LEU A 434 -19.22 0.86 -3.40
N LYS A 435 -17.97 1.34 -3.39
CA LYS A 435 -16.92 0.75 -4.22
C LYS A 435 -15.62 0.64 -3.45
N ALA A 436 -15.10 -0.59 -3.39
CA ALA A 436 -13.79 -0.93 -2.86
C ALA A 436 -12.84 -1.11 -4.06
N MET A 437 -11.84 -0.25 -4.14
CA MET A 437 -10.89 -0.21 -5.26
C MET A 437 -9.46 -0.35 -4.76
N GLN A 438 -8.63 -1.05 -5.54
CA GLN A 438 -7.20 -1.15 -5.31
C GLN A 438 -6.51 0.03 -5.99
N TRP A 439 -5.75 0.79 -5.20
CA TRP A 439 -4.91 1.90 -5.64
C TRP A 439 -3.49 1.36 -5.82
N VAL A 440 -3.19 0.96 -7.05
CA VAL A 440 -1.95 0.24 -7.39
C VAL A 440 -0.80 1.21 -7.64
N LYS A 441 0.38 0.87 -7.12
CA LYS A 441 1.63 1.61 -7.29
C LYS A 441 1.96 1.86 -8.76
N GLY A 442 2.31 3.10 -9.09
CA GLY A 442 2.83 3.48 -10.42
C GLY A 442 1.82 3.37 -11.57
N SER A 443 0.56 3.06 -11.29
CA SER A 443 -0.50 3.02 -12.30
C SER A 443 -1.08 4.42 -12.52
N GLU A 444 -1.19 4.85 -13.77
CA GLU A 444 -2.02 5.99 -14.12
C GLU A 444 -3.50 5.63 -13.91
N ASN A 445 -4.19 6.37 -13.05
CA ASN A 445 -5.61 6.12 -12.78
C ASN A 445 -6.48 7.00 -13.69
N PHE A 446 -7.39 6.35 -14.40
CA PHE A 446 -8.41 7.00 -15.22
C PHE A 446 -9.57 7.53 -14.35
N ASP A 447 -10.42 8.36 -14.95
CA ASP A 447 -11.64 8.85 -14.31
C ASP A 447 -12.50 7.67 -13.85
N THR A 448 -12.54 7.45 -12.54
CA THR A 448 -13.25 6.32 -11.94
C THR A 448 -14.67 6.75 -11.63
N VAL A 449 -15.63 6.11 -12.30
CA VAL A 449 -17.05 6.27 -11.98
C VAL A 449 -17.32 5.55 -10.66
N LEU A 450 -17.73 6.33 -9.66
CA LEU A 450 -18.08 5.83 -8.33
C LEU A 450 -19.59 5.67 -8.15
N GLY A 451 -20.38 6.50 -8.84
CA GLY A 451 -21.83 6.40 -8.86
C GLY A 451 -22.45 7.31 -9.91
N THR A 452 -23.77 7.50 -9.86
CA THR A 452 -24.51 8.33 -10.82
C THR A 452 -24.14 9.82 -10.74
N LYS A 453 -23.80 10.31 -9.54
CA LYS A 453 -23.46 11.72 -9.28
C LYS A 453 -22.01 11.97 -8.81
N CYS A 454 -21.20 10.94 -8.58
CA CYS A 454 -19.82 11.08 -8.09
C CYS A 454 -18.80 10.41 -9.01
N ARG A 455 -17.70 11.11 -9.31
CA ARG A 455 -16.51 10.56 -9.98
C ARG A 455 -15.25 11.04 -9.29
N VAL A 456 -14.21 10.22 -9.32
CA VAL A 456 -12.91 10.58 -8.77
C VAL A 456 -11.81 10.19 -9.73
N LYS A 457 -10.75 10.98 -9.78
CA LYS A 457 -9.48 10.64 -10.39
C LYS A 457 -8.41 10.67 -9.31
N LEU A 458 -7.89 9.49 -8.97
CA LEU A 458 -6.82 9.34 -7.99
C LEU A 458 -5.46 9.68 -8.63
N PRO A 459 -4.52 10.30 -7.91
CA PRO A 459 -3.17 10.52 -8.41
C PRO A 459 -2.36 9.21 -8.46
N VAL A 460 -1.17 9.28 -9.04
CA VAL A 460 -0.18 8.19 -9.01
C VAL A 460 0.49 8.17 -7.63
N ILE A 461 0.70 6.97 -7.07
CA ILE A 461 1.31 6.76 -5.74
C ILE A 461 2.40 5.68 -5.76
N ASP A 462 3.20 5.65 -4.68
CA ASP A 462 4.38 4.80 -4.54
C ASP A 462 4.14 3.46 -3.82
N THR A 463 2.96 3.28 -3.23
CA THR A 463 2.58 2.13 -2.40
C THR A 463 1.18 1.62 -2.77
N ASP A 464 0.89 0.35 -2.53
CA ASP A 464 -0.43 -0.21 -2.79
C ASP A 464 -1.38 0.07 -1.61
N HIS A 465 -2.56 0.62 -1.90
CA HIS A 465 -3.58 0.89 -0.90
C HIS A 465 -4.97 0.42 -1.36
N VAL A 466 -5.88 0.16 -0.44
CA VAL A 466 -7.30 -0.06 -0.74
C VAL A 466 -8.07 1.21 -0.37
N VAL A 467 -8.78 1.76 -1.34
CA VAL A 467 -9.65 2.92 -1.16
C VAL A 467 -11.09 2.46 -1.13
N ARG A 468 -11.79 2.83 -0.06
CA ARG A 468 -13.22 2.64 0.14
C ARG A 468 -13.92 3.92 -0.24
N SER A 469 -14.90 3.81 -1.13
CA SER A 469 -15.68 4.96 -1.59
C SER A 469 -17.17 4.74 -1.39
N ILE A 470 -17.86 5.80 -0.99
CA ILE A 470 -19.29 5.84 -0.73
C ILE A 470 -19.84 7.05 -1.48
N CYS A 471 -20.67 6.82 -2.49
CA CYS A 471 -21.38 7.88 -3.21
C CYS A 471 -22.86 7.78 -2.92
N MET A 472 -23.39 8.80 -2.23
CA MET A 472 -24.80 8.97 -1.95
C MET A 472 -25.35 10.02 -2.91
N ALA A 473 -26.34 9.66 -3.73
CA ALA A 473 -26.94 10.58 -4.68
C ALA A 473 -27.81 11.64 -3.98
N ASN A 474 -28.44 11.28 -2.87
CA ASN A 474 -29.15 12.16 -1.95
C ASN A 474 -28.55 11.94 -0.56
N ALA A 475 -28.27 13.02 0.15
CA ALA A 475 -27.61 12.99 1.44
C ALA A 475 -28.42 13.79 2.47
N SER A 476 -29.32 13.11 3.17
CA SER A 476 -30.04 13.65 4.33
C SER A 476 -29.31 13.40 5.66
N LEU A 477 -28.24 12.59 5.66
CA LEU A 477 -27.43 12.29 6.84
C LEU A 477 -26.58 13.47 7.33
N PHE A 478 -26.18 14.34 6.40
CA PHE A 478 -25.42 15.53 6.72
C PHE A 478 -26.31 16.75 6.56
N ASP A 479 -26.14 17.74 7.42
CA ASP A 479 -26.88 18.99 7.36
C ASP A 479 -26.35 19.82 6.17
N VAL A 480 -26.87 19.53 4.98
CA VAL A 480 -26.58 20.21 3.73
C VAL A 480 -27.78 21.08 3.37
N ILE A 481 -27.53 22.30 2.87
CA ILE A 481 -28.58 23.24 2.41
C ILE A 481 -29.58 22.57 1.45
N ASN A 482 -29.15 21.57 0.68
CA ASN A 482 -30.02 20.74 -0.12
C ASN A 482 -29.65 19.26 -0.02
N SER A 483 -30.55 18.45 0.53
CA SER A 483 -30.40 17.00 0.66
C SER A 483 -30.31 16.25 -0.69
N GLN A 484 -30.60 16.90 -1.82
CA GLN A 484 -30.47 16.31 -3.16
C GLN A 484 -29.07 16.47 -3.77
N ASN A 485 -28.17 17.21 -3.11
CA ASN A 485 -26.77 17.25 -3.51
C ASN A 485 -26.06 15.96 -3.09
N PRO A 486 -25.13 15.45 -3.93
CA PRO A 486 -24.45 14.20 -3.63
C PRO A 486 -23.40 14.39 -2.53
N VAL A 487 -23.21 13.34 -1.73
CA VAL A 487 -22.10 13.24 -0.79
C VAL A 487 -21.19 12.09 -1.21
N LEU A 488 -19.90 12.39 -1.32
CA LEU A 488 -18.85 11.44 -1.64
C LEU A 488 -17.93 11.28 -0.43
N SER A 489 -17.79 10.06 0.09
CA SER A 489 -16.76 9.75 1.08
C SER A 489 -15.68 8.88 0.48
N LEU A 490 -14.44 9.23 0.78
CA LEU A 490 -13.24 8.50 0.41
C LEU A 490 -12.44 8.19 1.68
N LYS A 491 -12.18 6.91 1.91
CA LYS A 491 -11.44 6.42 3.07
C LYS A 491 -10.39 5.39 2.63
N LEU A 492 -9.25 5.38 3.31
CA LEU A 492 -8.21 4.36 3.16
C LEU A 492 -8.39 3.28 4.23
N ASP A 493 -8.12 2.02 3.89
CA ASP A 493 -8.12 0.92 4.88
C ASP A 493 -6.89 1.01 5.82
N SER A 494 -5.79 1.63 5.36
CA SER A 494 -4.59 1.88 6.19
C SER A 494 -4.78 3.10 7.09
N LEU A 495 -4.28 3.02 8.33
CA LEU A 495 -4.26 4.12 9.30
C LEU A 495 -3.08 5.10 9.06
N GLU A 496 -2.19 4.80 8.11
CA GLU A 496 -1.07 5.68 7.77
C GLU A 496 -1.54 6.90 6.97
N HIS A 497 -1.05 8.08 7.33
CA HIS A 497 -1.33 9.31 6.60
C HIS A 497 -0.56 9.28 5.28
N VAL A 498 -1.26 8.93 4.20
CA VAL A 498 -0.69 8.91 2.84
C VAL A 498 -0.65 10.34 2.31
N TYR A 499 0.57 10.85 2.07
CA TYR A 499 0.76 12.13 1.39
C TYR A 499 0.65 11.92 -0.11
N PHE A 500 -0.34 12.56 -0.74
CA PHE A 500 -0.48 12.62 -2.19
C PHE A 500 -0.63 14.06 -2.65
N THR A 501 -0.25 14.34 -3.90
CA THR A 501 -0.21 15.70 -4.43
C THR A 501 -1.60 16.33 -4.45
N LYS A 502 -2.45 15.89 -5.38
CA LYS A 502 -3.83 16.34 -5.51
C LYS A 502 -4.66 15.26 -6.19
N MET A 503 -5.84 14.97 -5.65
CA MET A 503 -6.86 14.19 -6.34
C MET A 503 -7.91 15.10 -6.96
N THR A 504 -8.53 14.63 -8.04
CA THR A 504 -9.64 15.35 -8.67
C THR A 504 -10.96 14.70 -8.29
N ILE A 505 -11.89 15.49 -7.77
CA ILE A 505 -13.25 15.08 -7.46
C ILE A 505 -14.20 15.77 -8.44
N MET A 506 -15.20 15.03 -8.92
CA MET A 506 -16.26 15.56 -9.77
C MET A 506 -17.62 15.18 -9.18
N LEU A 507 -18.42 16.18 -8.83
CA LEU A 507 -19.75 16.00 -8.24
C LEU A 507 -20.81 16.68 -9.10
N LYS A 508 -21.96 16.00 -9.28
CA LYS A 508 -23.08 16.55 -10.04
C LYS A 508 -24.07 17.28 -9.12
N PRO A 509 -24.22 18.61 -9.23
CA PRO A 509 -25.18 19.36 -8.41
C PRO A 509 -26.62 18.99 -8.78
N LYS A 510 -27.57 19.29 -7.88
CA LYS A 510 -29.02 19.20 -8.16
C LYS A 510 -29.42 20.05 -9.37
N ASP A 511 -28.96 21.30 -9.39
CA ASP A 511 -29.26 22.29 -10.42
C ASP A 511 -28.05 23.21 -10.64
N PHE A 512 -28.05 23.97 -11.73
CA PHE A 512 -26.99 24.92 -12.06
C PHE A 512 -27.42 26.38 -11.83
N ARG A 513 -28.44 26.64 -11.00
CA ARG A 513 -28.93 28.01 -10.76
C ARG A 513 -27.99 28.80 -9.84
N HIS A 514 -27.28 28.11 -8.95
CA HIS A 514 -26.31 28.69 -8.04
C HIS A 514 -24.91 28.25 -8.42
N ASN A 515 -23.91 29.09 -8.12
CA ASN A 515 -22.51 28.71 -8.27
C ASN A 515 -22.14 27.78 -7.10
N TYR A 516 -22.01 26.49 -7.38
CA TYR A 516 -21.56 25.52 -6.38
C TYR A 516 -20.03 25.49 -6.29
N THR A 517 -19.54 25.23 -5.08
CA THR A 517 -18.14 24.87 -4.81
C THR A 517 -18.08 23.55 -4.05
N CYS A 518 -16.99 22.81 -4.22
CA CYS A 518 -16.79 21.59 -3.45
C CYS A 518 -16.34 21.91 -2.04
N VAL A 519 -16.89 21.18 -1.10
CA VAL A 519 -16.66 21.35 0.34
C VAL A 519 -16.30 20.01 0.94
N TYR A 520 -15.56 20.05 2.04
CA TYR A 520 -15.23 18.90 2.87
C TYR A 520 -15.87 19.06 4.25
N PHE A 521 -16.28 17.95 4.85
CA PHE A 521 -16.84 17.93 6.20
C PHE A 521 -15.73 17.82 7.24
N ASP A 522 -15.46 18.91 7.97
CA ASP A 522 -14.48 18.95 9.05
C ASP A 522 -15.11 18.41 10.34
N SER A 523 -14.62 17.24 10.78
CA SER A 523 -15.10 16.60 12.01
C SER A 523 -14.71 17.36 13.29
N ALA A 524 -13.67 18.20 13.26
CA ALA A 524 -13.23 18.97 14.43
C ALA A 524 -14.10 20.22 14.64
N GLU A 525 -14.50 20.87 13.55
CA GLU A 525 -15.37 22.06 13.58
C GLU A 525 -16.87 21.68 13.50
N GLY A 526 -17.21 20.43 13.14
CA GLY A 526 -18.58 19.96 13.02
C GLY A 526 -19.36 20.59 11.86
N GLY A 527 -18.66 21.02 10.80
CA GLY A 527 -19.22 21.81 9.72
C GLY A 527 -18.51 21.65 8.38
N TRP A 528 -19.06 22.26 7.34
CA TRP A 528 -18.51 22.22 5.98
C TRP A 528 -17.46 23.30 5.78
N SER A 529 -16.32 22.94 5.20
CA SER A 529 -15.17 23.81 4.96
C SER A 529 -14.65 23.69 3.52
N THR A 530 -14.02 24.76 3.03
CA THR A 530 -13.35 24.81 1.71
C THR A 530 -11.83 24.65 1.81
N ARG A 531 -11.30 24.45 3.03
CA ARG A 531 -9.84 24.30 3.25
C ARG A 531 -9.30 23.07 2.51
N GLY A 532 -8.17 23.25 1.81
CA GLY A 532 -7.53 22.16 1.05
C GLY A 532 -8.27 21.74 -0.22
N ILE A 533 -9.33 22.46 -0.62
CA ILE A 533 -10.10 22.20 -1.84
C ILE A 533 -10.07 23.42 -2.74
N ARG A 534 -9.86 23.19 -4.04
CA ARG A 534 -9.89 24.23 -5.07
C ARG A 534 -10.85 23.85 -6.20
N ARG A 535 -11.83 24.71 -6.50
CA ARG A 535 -12.69 24.56 -7.69
C ARG A 535 -11.86 24.84 -8.96
N ILE A 536 -11.91 23.90 -9.90
CA ILE A 536 -11.27 24.03 -11.22
C ILE A 536 -12.30 24.50 -12.24
N ASP A 537 -13.47 23.86 -12.26
CA ASP A 537 -14.51 24.10 -13.27
C ASP A 537 -15.90 24.02 -12.61
N THR A 538 -16.79 24.93 -13.00
CA THR A 538 -18.17 24.97 -12.53
C THR A 538 -19.08 24.03 -13.30
N ASN A 539 -18.73 23.67 -14.55
CA ASN A 539 -19.55 22.79 -15.39
C ASN A 539 -18.74 21.98 -16.41
N TYR A 540 -18.00 21.00 -15.90
CA TYR A 540 -17.32 20.00 -16.72
C TYR A 540 -18.26 18.82 -17.01
N HIS A 541 -18.85 18.77 -18.22
CA HIS A 541 -19.83 17.74 -18.62
C HIS A 541 -21.01 17.54 -17.64
N GLY A 542 -21.48 18.61 -17.00
CA GLY A 542 -22.54 18.54 -16.00
C GLY A 542 -22.05 18.18 -14.59
N PHE A 543 -20.74 18.28 -14.32
CA PHE A 543 -20.15 18.11 -12.99
C PHE A 543 -19.36 19.36 -12.57
N VAL A 544 -19.36 19.66 -11.28
CA VAL A 544 -18.42 20.60 -10.67
C VAL A 544 -17.13 19.85 -10.39
N LYS A 545 -16.01 20.35 -10.93
CA LYS A 545 -14.69 19.71 -10.85
C LYS A 545 -13.83 20.45 -9.83
N CYS A 546 -13.27 19.72 -8.87
CA CYS A 546 -12.45 20.26 -7.80
C CYS A 546 -11.19 19.43 -7.55
N GLU A 547 -10.12 20.09 -7.12
CA GLU A 547 -8.88 19.50 -6.63
C GLU A 547 -8.93 19.45 -5.11
N ALA A 548 -8.55 18.31 -4.50
CA ALA A 548 -8.41 18.15 -3.06
C ALA A 548 -7.06 17.51 -2.71
N ASN A 549 -6.48 17.90 -1.58
CA ASN A 549 -5.18 17.40 -1.09
C ASN A 549 -5.28 16.41 0.09
N HIS A 550 -6.49 16.04 0.50
CA HIS A 550 -6.74 15.15 1.64
C HIS A 550 -7.95 14.24 1.35
N MET A 551 -8.06 13.10 2.03
CA MET A 551 -9.24 12.23 1.96
C MET A 551 -10.29 12.65 3.00
N GLY A 552 -11.57 12.38 2.73
CA GLY A 552 -12.64 12.79 3.63
C GLY A 552 -14.02 12.64 3.01
N VAL A 553 -14.98 13.36 3.59
CA VAL A 553 -16.36 13.44 3.09
C VAL A 553 -16.53 14.76 2.36
N PHE A 554 -16.96 14.70 1.10
CA PHE A 554 -17.09 15.81 0.18
C PHE A 554 -18.54 16.02 -0.27
N SER A 555 -18.92 17.27 -0.50
CA SER A 555 -20.25 17.64 -1.01
C SER A 555 -20.17 18.94 -1.84
N LEU A 556 -21.33 19.45 -2.24
CA LEU A 556 -21.50 20.71 -2.96
C LEU A 556 -22.37 21.69 -2.16
N LEU A 557 -21.86 22.90 -1.96
CA LEU A 557 -22.59 24.03 -1.37
C LEU A 557 -22.48 25.28 -2.26
N PRO A 558 -23.49 26.16 -2.27
CA PRO A 558 -23.42 27.45 -2.95
C PRO A 558 -22.29 28.33 -2.40
N GLU A 559 -21.60 29.02 -3.28
CA GLU A 559 -20.48 29.91 -2.93
C GLU A 559 -20.90 31.03 -1.97
N SER A 560 -22.14 31.52 -2.08
CA SER A 560 -22.72 32.54 -1.20
C SER A 560 -22.84 32.12 0.25
N TYR A 561 -22.72 30.82 0.58
CA TYR A 561 -22.72 30.37 1.97
C TYR A 561 -21.39 30.67 2.67
N PHE A 562 -20.33 30.90 1.91
CA PHE A 562 -18.99 31.18 2.42
C PHE A 562 -18.58 32.65 2.28
N PHE A 563 -19.45 33.49 1.72
CA PHE A 563 -19.24 34.92 1.54
C PHE A 563 -20.37 35.66 2.24
N ASP A 564 -20.13 36.14 3.46
CA ASP A 564 -21.07 37.00 4.21
C ASP A 564 -20.60 38.47 4.12
N ASP A 565 -21.49 39.46 4.19
CA ASP A 565 -21.12 40.90 4.04
C ASP A 565 -20.16 41.38 5.17
N ASP A 566 -20.04 40.61 6.26
CA ASP A 566 -19.04 40.80 7.32
C ASP A 566 -17.59 40.42 6.87
N ASP A 567 -17.43 39.67 5.78
CA ASP A 567 -16.12 39.26 5.27
C ASP A 567 -15.35 40.40 4.61
N ALA A 568 -15.98 41.46 4.08
CA ALA A 568 -15.23 42.58 3.50
C ALA A 568 -14.33 43.28 4.56
N MET A 569 -14.84 43.44 5.79
CA MET A 569 -14.07 44.00 6.91
C MET A 569 -13.06 42.99 7.48
N ARG A 570 -13.34 41.68 7.33
CA ARG A 570 -12.43 40.61 7.75
C ARG A 570 -11.27 40.45 6.76
N ASP A 571 -11.55 40.41 5.46
CA ASP A 571 -10.58 40.40 4.37
C ASP A 571 -9.72 41.67 4.38
N LEU A 572 -10.34 42.83 4.60
CA LEU A 572 -9.60 44.07 4.84
C LEU A 572 -8.73 43.95 6.10
N GLY A 573 -9.25 43.37 7.18
CA GLY A 573 -8.50 43.11 8.42
C GLY A 573 -7.32 42.14 8.26
N VAL A 574 -7.40 41.21 7.32
CA VAL A 574 -6.33 40.25 7.00
C VAL A 574 -5.30 40.87 6.05
N LEU A 575 -5.74 41.59 5.01
CA LEU A 575 -4.86 42.15 3.98
C LEU A 575 -4.18 43.44 4.43
N LEU A 576 -4.89 44.33 5.15
CA LEU A 576 -4.38 45.66 5.52
C LEU A 576 -3.07 45.61 6.33
N PRO A 577 -2.90 44.75 7.37
CA PRO A 577 -1.63 44.61 8.08
C PRO A 577 -0.46 44.16 7.20
N THR A 578 -0.71 43.28 6.20
CA THR A 578 0.35 42.83 5.27
C THR A 578 0.80 43.96 4.35
N VAL A 579 -0.13 44.78 3.87
CA VAL A 579 0.19 45.92 3.01
C VAL A 579 0.90 47.02 3.81
N THR A 580 0.43 47.35 5.01
CA THR A 580 1.07 48.40 5.84
C THR A 580 2.45 47.99 6.34
N THR A 581 2.68 46.71 6.63
CA THR A 581 4.02 46.18 6.96
C THR A 581 4.97 46.29 5.78
N PHE A 582 4.52 45.95 4.57
CA PHE A 582 5.32 46.08 3.36
C PHE A 582 5.71 47.54 3.05
N ILE A 583 4.75 48.47 3.14
CA ILE A 583 5.01 49.91 2.94
C ILE A 583 6.00 50.43 4.00
N SER A 584 5.79 50.07 5.27
CA SER A 584 6.67 50.49 6.37
C SER A 584 8.09 49.94 6.23
N MET A 585 8.24 48.74 5.66
CA MET A 585 9.52 48.12 5.36
C MET A 585 10.28 48.92 4.28
N ILE A 586 9.61 49.33 3.21
CA ILE A 586 10.20 50.19 2.16
C ILE A 586 10.69 51.52 2.75
N CYS A 587 9.87 52.16 3.58
CA CYS A 587 10.24 53.41 4.25
C CYS A 587 11.46 53.23 5.19
N SER A 588 11.54 52.10 5.89
CA SER A 588 12.65 51.80 6.80
C SER A 588 13.96 51.54 6.05
N ILE A 589 13.90 50.84 4.90
CA ILE A 589 15.06 50.64 4.01
C ILE A 589 15.55 51.99 3.49
N PHE A 590 14.64 52.87 3.06
CA PHE A 590 14.99 54.22 2.61
C PHE A 590 15.68 55.03 3.72
N LEU A 591 15.16 55.00 4.94
CA LEU A 591 15.79 55.64 6.10
C LEU A 591 17.18 55.08 6.42
N LEU A 592 17.36 53.76 6.35
CA LEU A 592 18.65 53.11 6.58
C LEU A 592 19.66 53.48 5.49
N PHE A 593 19.23 53.55 4.23
CA PHE A 593 20.05 54.03 3.12
C PHE A 593 20.46 55.50 3.31
N MET A 594 19.52 56.37 3.67
CA MET A 594 19.79 57.79 3.96
C MET A 594 20.73 57.98 5.15
N ALA A 595 20.67 57.11 6.15
CA ALA A 595 21.60 57.11 7.28
C ALA A 595 23.01 56.64 6.88
N ALA A 596 23.11 55.64 5.99
CA ALA A 596 24.38 55.05 5.55
C ALA A 596 25.14 55.90 4.51
N VAL A 597 24.43 56.62 3.63
CA VAL A 597 25.01 57.37 2.50
C VAL A 597 25.48 58.78 2.88
N GLN A 598 25.54 59.12 4.17
CA GLN A 598 26.01 60.42 4.63
C GLN A 598 27.50 60.62 4.35
N LYS A 599 27.81 61.14 3.16
CA LYS A 599 29.16 61.47 2.70
C LYS A 599 29.75 62.56 3.61
N ASN A 600 30.93 62.32 4.17
CA ASN A 600 31.74 63.22 5.01
C ASN A 600 31.34 63.43 6.50
N ARG A 601 30.59 62.52 7.15
CA ARG A 601 30.26 62.65 8.60
C ARG A 601 30.50 61.38 9.41
N SER A 602 30.77 61.51 10.71
CA SER A 602 30.88 60.34 11.61
C SER A 602 29.49 59.72 11.84
N VAL A 603 29.23 58.58 11.20
CA VAL A 603 28.00 57.80 11.35
C VAL A 603 27.84 57.36 12.82
N ASP A 604 26.71 57.66 13.47
CA ASP A 604 26.42 57.05 14.78
C ASP A 604 26.06 55.59 14.56
N LEU A 605 26.95 54.71 15.03
CA LEU A 605 26.69 53.28 14.99
C LEU A 605 25.42 52.93 15.77
N ALA A 606 25.10 53.65 16.86
CA ALA A 606 23.88 53.40 17.63
C ALA A 606 22.60 53.68 16.83
N LEU A 607 22.56 54.76 16.04
CA LEU A 607 21.40 55.10 15.21
C LEU A 607 21.23 54.13 14.03
N LEU A 608 22.34 53.72 13.41
CA LEU A 608 22.32 52.75 12.32
C LEU A 608 21.83 51.38 12.79
N VAL A 609 22.32 50.90 13.94
CA VAL A 609 21.91 49.62 14.54
C VAL A 609 20.45 49.69 15.02
N TYR A 610 20.01 50.82 15.58
CA TYR A 610 18.61 51.06 15.91
C TYR A 610 17.69 50.91 14.69
N LEU A 611 18.00 51.61 13.58
CA LEU A 611 17.20 51.55 12.35
C LEU A 611 17.21 50.16 11.72
N PHE A 612 18.33 49.43 11.79
CA PHE A 612 18.43 48.06 11.31
C PHE A 612 17.50 47.10 12.06
N PHE A 613 17.46 47.19 13.40
CA PHE A 613 16.57 46.31 14.17
C PHE A 613 15.09 46.71 14.08
N VAL A 614 14.78 48.00 13.86
CA VAL A 614 13.42 48.42 13.48
C VAL A 614 12.98 47.74 12.17
N PHE A 615 13.86 47.70 11.17
CA PHE A 615 13.61 46.96 9.92
C PHE A 615 13.45 45.44 10.17
N MET A 616 14.28 44.82 11.01
CA MET A 616 14.16 43.39 11.33
C MET A 616 12.85 43.03 12.02
N ILE A 617 12.33 43.89 12.92
CA ILE A 617 11.00 43.68 13.52
C ILE A 617 9.90 43.65 12.44
N LEU A 618 9.97 44.54 11.44
CA LEU A 618 8.99 44.59 10.35
C LEU A 618 9.07 43.34 9.45
N VAL A 619 10.27 42.82 9.18
CA VAL A 619 10.46 41.57 8.43
C VAL A 619 9.85 40.38 9.16
N VAL A 620 10.11 40.22 10.45
CA VAL A 620 9.55 39.12 11.25
C VAL A 620 8.02 39.20 11.28
N HIS A 621 7.45 40.39 11.48
CA HIS A 621 6.00 40.56 11.43
C HIS A 621 5.40 40.23 10.06
N LEU A 622 6.05 40.59 8.94
CA LEU A 622 5.60 40.23 7.60
C LEU A 622 5.58 38.70 7.40
N VAL A 623 6.65 38.02 7.80
CA VAL A 623 6.74 36.55 7.70
C VAL A 623 5.66 35.87 8.55
N MET A 624 5.41 36.38 9.76
CA MET A 624 4.34 35.88 10.64
C MET A 624 2.92 36.14 10.09
N LEU A 625 2.71 37.18 9.28
CA LEU A 625 1.41 37.47 8.67
C LEU A 625 1.17 36.67 7.37
N VAL A 626 2.21 36.41 6.58
CA VAL A 626 2.11 35.64 5.32
C VAL A 626 2.00 34.14 5.60
N ALA A 627 2.66 33.66 6.66
CA ALA A 627 2.68 32.28 7.12
C ALA A 627 1.33 31.53 6.97
N PRO A 628 0.24 31.92 7.64
CA PRO A 628 -1.03 31.19 7.58
C PRO A 628 -1.69 31.14 6.20
N GLN A 629 -1.32 32.02 5.26
CA GLN A 629 -1.91 32.10 3.93
C GLN A 629 -1.33 31.07 2.93
N VAL A 630 -0.15 30.50 3.21
CA VAL A 630 0.60 29.65 2.27
C VAL A 630 0.44 28.14 2.57
N GLY A 631 -0.10 27.76 3.73
CA GLY A 631 -0.64 26.40 3.96
C GLY A 631 0.35 25.28 4.28
N ASP A 632 1.60 25.57 4.64
CA ASP A 632 2.63 24.56 5.01
C ASP A 632 2.88 24.49 6.55
N PRO A 633 3.44 23.37 7.08
CA PRO A 633 3.62 23.18 8.52
C PRO A 633 4.77 24.05 9.06
N PHE A 634 4.43 24.96 9.97
CA PHE A 634 5.33 25.93 10.60
C PHE A 634 6.31 25.31 11.60
N ALA A 635 7.33 24.59 11.11
CA ALA A 635 8.52 24.26 11.91
C ALA A 635 9.37 25.50 12.27
N LEU A 636 9.05 26.68 11.71
CA LEU A 636 9.77 27.94 11.93
C LEU A 636 9.19 28.83 13.06
N SER A 637 8.03 28.49 13.63
CA SER A 637 7.34 29.36 14.60
C SER A 637 8.18 29.70 15.85
N PRO A 638 8.96 28.78 16.46
CA PRO A 638 9.76 29.11 17.64
C PRO A 638 10.91 30.06 17.32
N SER A 639 11.53 29.87 16.16
CA SER A 639 12.67 30.67 15.71
C SER A 639 12.28 32.12 15.44
N LEU A 640 11.11 32.35 14.85
CA LEU A 640 10.60 33.71 14.59
C LEU A 640 10.33 34.49 15.89
N HIS A 641 9.79 33.83 16.93
CA HIS A 641 9.56 34.47 18.23
C HIS A 641 10.88 34.84 18.93
N LEU A 642 11.91 34.00 18.84
CA LEU A 642 13.24 34.31 19.39
C LEU A 642 13.90 35.49 18.66
N ILE A 643 13.77 35.57 17.33
CA ILE A 643 14.26 36.72 16.55
C ILE A 643 13.51 38.01 16.94
N LEU A 644 12.20 37.93 17.19
CA LEU A 644 11.41 39.07 17.65
C LEU A 644 11.85 39.54 19.05
N GLN A 645 12.07 38.60 19.99
CA GLN A 645 12.59 38.87 21.33
C GLN A 645 13.93 39.63 21.25
N PHE A 646 14.87 39.13 20.45
CA PHE A 646 16.19 39.72 20.23
C PHE A 646 16.08 41.15 19.70
N SER A 647 15.24 41.34 18.69
CA SER A 647 15.10 42.63 17.99
C SER A 647 14.48 43.71 18.88
N ILE A 648 13.47 43.39 19.70
CA ILE A 648 12.81 44.37 20.58
C ILE A 648 13.75 44.86 21.70
N ILE A 649 14.48 43.95 22.34
CA ILE A 649 15.46 44.31 23.38
C ILE A 649 16.58 45.16 22.76
N SER A 650 17.04 44.80 21.56
CA SER A 650 18.06 45.56 20.85
C SER A 650 17.61 46.99 20.47
N VAL A 651 16.39 47.16 19.94
CA VAL A 651 15.83 48.48 19.58
C VAL A 651 15.75 49.39 20.81
N THR A 652 15.26 48.87 21.95
CA THR A 652 15.13 49.67 23.18
C THR A 652 16.49 50.02 23.80
N ALA A 653 17.45 49.10 23.80
CA ALA A 653 18.81 49.35 24.27
C ALA A 653 19.58 50.36 23.39
N THR A 654 19.45 50.25 22.07
CA THR A 654 20.11 51.17 21.12
C THR A 654 19.48 52.55 21.11
N LEU A 655 18.16 52.67 21.29
CA LEU A 655 17.48 53.96 21.48
C LEU A 655 17.99 54.69 22.73
N TYR A 656 18.20 53.98 23.83
CA TYR A 656 18.83 54.53 25.04
C TYR A 656 20.22 55.10 24.73
N LEU A 657 21.04 54.38 23.96
CA LEU A 657 22.37 54.85 23.56
C LEU A 657 22.30 56.10 22.68
N VAL A 658 21.31 56.21 21.78
CA VAL A 658 21.07 57.43 20.98
C VAL A 658 20.66 58.60 21.88
N LEU A 659 19.81 58.38 22.89
CA LEU A 659 19.44 59.44 23.85
C LEU A 659 20.62 59.85 24.75
N SER A 660 21.50 58.92 25.07
CA SER A 660 22.77 59.18 25.75
C SER A 660 23.73 60.01 24.89
N SER A 661 23.80 59.76 23.58
CA SER A 661 24.60 60.61 22.68
C SER A 661 24.04 62.02 22.53
N ILE A 662 22.71 62.18 22.47
CA ILE A 662 22.07 63.50 22.53
C ILE A 662 22.43 64.22 23.83
N ARG A 663 22.47 63.50 24.95
CA ARG A 663 22.87 64.06 26.25
C ARG A 663 24.33 64.52 26.25
N ALA A 664 25.24 63.73 25.69
CA ALA A 664 26.65 64.09 25.57
C ALA A 664 26.81 65.42 24.81
N VAL A 665 26.07 65.58 23.70
CA VAL A 665 26.04 66.85 22.94
C VAL A 665 25.51 68.02 23.80
N LEU A 666 24.44 67.81 24.58
CA LEU A 666 23.92 68.85 25.47
C LEU A 666 24.88 69.22 26.61
N MET A 667 25.66 68.27 27.13
CA MET A 667 26.65 68.51 28.19
C MET A 667 27.95 69.12 27.67
N ALA A 668 28.31 68.88 26.40
CA ALA A 668 29.46 69.52 25.76
C ALA A 668 29.33 71.06 25.74
N HIS A 669 28.09 71.58 25.76
CA HIS A 669 27.82 73.02 25.86
C HIS A 669 28.08 73.63 27.24
N ASP A 670 28.23 72.82 28.30
CA ASP A 670 28.47 73.27 29.68
C ASP A 670 29.98 73.36 30.02
N ARG A 671 30.80 72.42 29.51
CA ARG A 671 32.24 72.35 29.84
C ARG A 671 33.11 73.05 28.80
N ALA A 672 33.47 74.30 29.06
CA ALA A 672 34.64 74.90 28.45
C ALA A 672 35.89 74.08 28.84
N LYS A 673 36.47 73.35 27.87
CA LYS A 673 37.79 72.69 27.94
C LYS A 673 38.03 71.80 29.17
N GLU A 674 37.78 70.50 29.03
CA GLU A 674 38.73 69.45 29.43
C GLU A 674 38.25 68.07 28.92
N GLU A 675 39.14 67.40 28.20
CA GLU A 675 39.09 66.04 27.62
C GLU A 675 37.88 65.63 26.75
N GLY A 676 38.17 65.32 25.48
CA GLY A 676 37.21 65.07 24.41
C GLY A 676 36.31 63.84 24.63
N GLU A 677 35.14 64.07 25.22
CA GLU A 677 34.00 63.18 25.06
C GLU A 677 33.45 63.31 23.63
N LYS A 678 33.74 62.30 22.81
CA LYS A 678 33.32 62.23 21.40
C LYS A 678 31.79 62.30 21.30
N CYS A 679 31.30 63.10 20.34
CA CYS A 679 29.88 63.25 19.95
C CYS A 679 29.18 61.93 19.55
N CYS A 680 29.93 60.83 19.37
CA CYS A 680 29.43 59.52 18.97
C CYS A 680 29.48 58.51 20.10
N THR A 681 28.48 57.61 20.14
CA THR A 681 28.50 56.47 21.05
C THR A 681 29.72 55.59 20.80
N ARG A 682 30.32 55.04 21.87
CA ARG A 682 31.48 54.15 21.71
C ARG A 682 31.02 52.87 20.98
N PRO A 683 31.71 52.42 19.92
CA PRO A 683 31.34 51.18 19.23
C PRO A 683 31.21 49.99 20.19
N CYS A 684 32.09 49.92 21.20
CA CYS A 684 32.04 48.89 22.24
C CYS A 684 30.75 48.91 23.07
N SER A 685 30.18 50.07 23.38
CA SER A 685 28.90 50.14 24.12
C SER A 685 27.71 49.73 23.24
N VAL A 686 27.76 50.04 21.94
CA VAL A 686 26.72 49.63 20.99
C VAL A 686 26.74 48.12 20.79
N ILE A 687 27.92 47.52 20.60
CA ILE A 687 28.05 46.06 20.45
C ILE A 687 27.69 45.34 21.76
N GLY A 688 28.14 45.84 22.90
CA GLY A 688 27.87 45.24 24.21
C GLY A 688 26.39 45.26 24.60
N LEU A 689 25.78 46.46 24.65
CA LEU A 689 24.39 46.61 25.11
C LEU A 689 23.35 46.35 24.01
N GLY A 690 23.66 46.67 22.76
CA GLY A 690 22.72 46.53 21.64
C GLY A 690 22.73 45.16 20.97
N ILE A 691 23.81 44.37 21.08
CA ILE A 691 23.92 43.09 20.36
C ILE A 691 24.21 41.94 21.34
N PHE A 692 25.28 42.05 22.14
CA PHE A 692 25.72 40.95 23.00
C PHE A 692 24.74 40.65 24.13
N LEU A 693 24.24 41.67 24.84
CA LEU A 693 23.27 41.46 25.93
C LEU A 693 21.95 40.84 25.42
N PRO A 694 21.30 41.36 24.35
CA PRO A 694 20.14 40.68 23.75
C PRO A 694 20.44 39.26 23.27
N ALA A 695 21.64 38.99 22.74
CA ALA A 695 22.03 37.66 22.28
C ALA A 695 22.12 36.66 23.45
N VAL A 696 22.70 37.07 24.57
CA VAL A 696 22.77 36.23 25.78
C VAL A 696 21.37 35.95 26.33
N LEU A 697 20.50 36.95 26.42
CA LEU A 697 19.13 36.79 26.94
C LEU A 697 18.25 35.90 26.05
N THR A 698 18.44 35.96 24.72
CA THR A 698 17.70 35.10 23.78
C THR A 698 18.27 33.68 23.73
N PHE A 699 19.59 33.52 23.83
CA PHE A 699 20.23 32.21 23.93
C PHE A 699 19.82 31.46 25.20
N THR A 700 19.73 32.14 26.35
CA THR A 700 19.23 31.52 27.58
C THR A 700 17.75 31.13 27.45
N THR A 701 16.92 31.96 26.80
CA THR A 701 15.53 31.57 26.49
C THR A 701 15.48 30.30 25.63
N TYR A 702 16.27 30.22 24.55
CA TYR A 702 16.32 29.05 23.67
C TYR A 702 16.77 27.78 24.41
N PHE A 703 17.88 27.85 25.16
CA PHE A 703 18.45 26.70 25.85
C PHE A 703 17.50 26.09 26.89
N PHE A 704 16.81 26.93 27.67
CA PHE A 704 15.85 26.46 28.67
C PHE A 704 14.47 26.10 28.09
N SER A 705 14.11 26.63 26.92
CA SER A 705 12.85 26.29 26.23
C SER A 705 12.86 24.88 25.65
N ASN A 706 14.02 24.32 25.27
CA ASN A 706 14.12 23.02 24.59
C ASN A 706 13.73 21.81 25.48
N ASN A 707 13.59 22.01 26.79
CA ASN A 707 13.13 20.98 27.74
C ASN A 707 11.61 20.98 27.97
N TYR A 708 10.86 21.91 27.37
CA TYR A 708 9.40 22.01 27.50
C TYR A 708 8.75 22.01 26.11
N ASP A 709 7.75 21.14 25.92
CA ASP A 709 7.05 20.80 24.67
C ASP A 709 7.00 21.87 23.55
N ASN A 710 7.15 21.40 22.31
CA ASN A 710 7.14 22.14 21.04
C ASN A 710 5.84 22.93 20.70
N ASN A 711 4.90 23.08 21.63
CA ASN A 711 3.68 23.87 21.45
C ASN A 711 3.85 25.29 22.00
N LEU A 712 4.45 26.17 21.19
CA LEU A 712 4.70 27.56 21.53
C LEU A 712 3.44 28.46 21.53
N THR A 713 2.26 27.93 21.19
CA THR A 713 0.96 28.60 21.38
C THR A 713 0.65 28.82 22.88
N ARG A 714 1.40 28.19 23.79
CA ARG A 714 1.24 28.34 25.25
C ARG A 714 1.98 29.51 25.91
N VAL A 715 2.84 30.26 25.21
CA VAL A 715 3.63 31.36 25.82
C VAL A 715 2.76 32.48 26.41
N PHE A 716 1.48 32.56 26.04
CA PHE A 716 0.57 33.57 26.56
C PHE A 716 -0.62 33.03 27.36
N GLU A 717 -0.84 31.72 27.41
CA GLU A 717 -1.77 31.15 28.39
C GLU A 717 -1.12 31.03 29.79
N ARG A 718 0.22 31.06 29.87
CA ARG A 718 0.99 31.18 31.12
C ARG A 718 2.11 32.21 30.99
N ILE A 719 2.08 33.23 31.83
CA ILE A 719 3.23 34.13 32.05
C ILE A 719 4.31 33.34 32.81
N ASP A 720 5.25 32.75 32.07
CA ASP A 720 6.34 31.98 32.67
C ASP A 720 7.44 32.89 33.23
N TRP A 721 8.13 32.43 34.28
CA TRP A 721 9.24 33.16 34.90
C TRP A 721 10.36 33.53 33.91
N LEU A 722 10.61 32.69 32.91
CA LEU A 722 11.61 32.92 31.87
C LEU A 722 11.23 34.10 30.96
N PHE A 723 9.95 34.23 30.58
CA PHE A 723 9.43 35.35 29.81
C PHE A 723 9.53 36.66 30.61
N LEU A 724 9.19 36.62 31.91
CA LEU A 724 9.29 37.77 32.79
C LEU A 724 10.74 38.24 32.96
N ALA A 725 11.67 37.30 33.21
CA ALA A 725 13.07 37.59 33.45
C ALA A 725 13.83 38.04 32.18
N ASN A 726 13.70 37.32 31.07
CA ASN A 726 14.55 37.52 29.89
C ASN A 726 13.97 38.45 28.82
N TYR A 727 12.67 38.75 28.86
CA TYR A 727 12.01 39.59 27.85
C TYR A 727 11.32 40.82 28.44
N LEU A 728 10.40 40.65 29.40
CA LEU A 728 9.63 41.79 29.92
C LEU A 728 10.49 42.71 30.79
N SER A 729 11.25 42.17 31.75
CA SER A 729 12.04 42.98 32.68
C SER A 729 13.14 43.84 31.99
N PRO A 730 13.93 43.32 31.03
CA PRO A 730 14.98 44.10 30.38
C PRO A 730 14.38 45.17 29.46
N THR A 731 13.30 44.85 28.75
CA THR A 731 12.60 45.80 27.86
C THR A 731 12.01 46.96 28.66
N VAL A 732 11.33 46.68 29.79
CA VAL A 732 10.77 47.72 30.67
C VAL A 732 11.88 48.59 31.27
N LEU A 733 13.00 47.98 31.69
CA LEU A 733 14.16 48.71 32.22
C LEU A 733 14.72 49.69 31.17
N PHE A 734 14.98 49.24 29.95
CA PHE A 734 15.50 50.11 28.89
C PHE A 734 14.50 51.20 28.49
N CYS A 735 13.20 50.90 28.43
CA CYS A 735 12.16 51.90 28.21
C CYS A 735 12.14 52.98 29.31
N ALA A 736 12.25 52.59 30.59
CA ALA A 736 12.31 53.52 31.71
C ALA A 736 13.58 54.41 31.66
N LEU A 737 14.72 53.82 31.30
CA LEU A 737 15.95 54.57 31.06
C LEU A 737 15.81 55.55 29.89
N CYS A 738 15.18 55.16 28.79
CA CYS A 738 14.91 56.08 27.68
C CYS A 738 14.03 57.25 28.10
N VAL A 739 12.92 57.00 28.81
CA VAL A 739 12.00 58.06 29.25
C VAL A 739 12.70 59.01 30.22
N SER A 740 13.46 58.48 31.19
CA SER A 740 14.20 59.32 32.14
C SER A 740 15.25 60.21 31.46
N TYR A 741 16.02 59.67 30.51
CA TYR A 741 16.99 60.45 29.74
C TYR A 741 16.33 61.45 28.80
N ALA A 742 15.21 61.10 28.16
CA ALA A 742 14.46 62.02 27.30
C ALA A 742 13.91 63.21 28.09
N ILE A 743 13.29 62.98 29.25
CA ILE A 743 12.79 64.05 30.14
C ILE A 743 13.95 64.92 30.61
N TRP A 744 15.07 64.32 31.00
CA TRP A 744 16.26 65.06 31.45
C TRP A 744 16.88 65.90 30.33
N ASN A 745 16.95 65.38 29.11
CA ASN A 745 17.43 66.10 27.94
C ASN A 745 16.50 67.27 27.56
N ILE A 746 15.18 67.11 27.70
CA ILE A 746 14.20 68.19 27.52
C ILE A 746 14.41 69.28 28.58
N TYR A 747 14.57 68.89 29.85
CA TYR A 747 14.82 69.83 30.95
C TYR A 747 16.11 70.62 30.73
N LEU A 748 17.23 69.95 30.48
CA LEU A 748 18.51 70.59 30.18
C LEU A 748 18.42 71.47 28.94
N GLY A 749 17.94 70.93 27.81
CA GLY A 749 17.89 71.66 26.54
C GLY A 749 16.98 72.90 26.62
N SER A 750 15.88 72.83 27.38
CA SER A 750 15.01 74.00 27.62
C SER A 750 15.63 75.02 28.58
N LEU A 751 16.30 74.56 29.64
CA LEU A 751 17.03 75.42 30.58
C LEU A 751 18.15 76.21 29.89
N TRP A 752 18.96 75.52 29.08
CA TRP A 752 20.06 76.15 28.33
C TRP A 752 19.55 77.14 27.28
N ARG A 753 18.46 76.80 26.59
CA ARG A 753 17.78 77.70 25.65
C ARG A 753 17.23 78.94 26.35
N ALA A 754 16.67 78.80 27.56
CA ALA A 754 16.16 79.92 28.33
C ALA A 754 17.28 80.85 28.83
N ARG A 755 18.42 80.30 29.25
CA ARG A 755 19.60 81.06 29.73
C ARG A 755 20.30 81.86 28.63
N HIS A 756 20.30 81.40 27.37
CA HIS A 756 21.11 81.97 26.29
C HIS A 756 20.30 82.69 25.20
N ARG A 757 19.13 83.25 25.56
CA ARG A 757 18.13 83.86 24.66
C ARG A 757 18.62 85.06 23.82
N GLY A 758 19.89 85.48 23.94
CA GLY A 758 20.49 86.64 23.24
C GLY A 758 21.76 86.39 22.41
N SER A 759 22.30 85.17 22.32
CA SER A 759 23.52 84.86 21.52
C SER A 759 23.18 83.92 20.36
N SER A 760 22.91 84.48 19.18
CA SER A 760 22.22 83.80 18.07
C SER A 760 23.02 82.70 17.35
N GLU A 761 24.35 82.78 17.26
CA GLU A 761 25.10 81.93 16.32
C GLU A 761 25.67 80.62 16.92
N ARG A 762 25.60 80.43 18.25
CA ARG A 762 26.33 79.34 18.95
C ARG A 762 25.47 78.21 19.53
N PHE A 763 24.15 78.27 19.36
CA PHE A 763 23.18 77.43 20.09
C PHE A 763 22.03 76.89 19.20
N LEU A 764 22.28 76.73 17.90
CA LEU A 764 21.31 76.26 16.89
C LEU A 764 21.00 74.76 17.07
N SER A 765 21.94 73.96 17.58
CA SER A 765 21.80 72.52 17.82
C SER A 765 20.81 72.14 18.95
N LEU A 766 20.49 73.07 19.87
CA LEU A 766 19.61 72.81 21.03
C LEU A 766 18.12 72.68 20.67
N ALA A 767 17.67 73.30 19.58
CA ALA A 767 16.26 73.18 19.15
C ALA A 767 15.93 71.76 18.67
N PRO A 768 16.67 71.20 17.71
CA PRO A 768 16.48 69.82 17.26
C PRO A 768 16.75 68.76 18.34
N ALA A 769 17.66 68.99 19.29
CA ALA A 769 17.94 68.04 20.38
C ALA A 769 16.73 67.82 21.32
N VAL A 770 16.02 68.91 21.68
CA VAL A 770 14.80 68.83 22.49
C VAL A 770 13.65 68.20 21.69
N GLN A 771 13.53 68.52 20.40
CA GLN A 771 12.52 67.91 19.51
C GLN A 771 12.77 66.41 19.33
N ALA A 772 14.01 65.98 19.11
CA ALA A 772 14.37 64.56 19.04
C ALA A 772 14.04 63.82 20.34
N SER A 773 14.33 64.43 21.49
CA SER A 773 14.02 63.83 22.80
C SER A 773 12.52 63.71 23.03
N LEU A 774 11.72 64.71 22.63
CA LEU A 774 10.25 64.64 22.70
C LEU A 774 9.68 63.55 21.76
N VAL A 775 10.15 63.49 20.51
CA VAL A 775 9.71 62.47 19.55
C VAL A 775 10.09 61.07 20.03
N SER A 776 11.23 60.88 20.71
CA SER A 776 11.63 59.57 21.24
C SER A 776 10.62 58.98 22.24
N ILE A 777 9.99 59.80 23.09
CA ILE A 777 8.95 59.36 24.03
C ILE A 777 7.72 58.87 23.25
N VAL A 778 7.31 59.63 22.22
CA VAL A 778 6.19 59.26 21.34
C VAL A 778 6.51 57.97 20.57
N THR A 779 7.74 57.79 20.07
CA THR A 779 8.15 56.55 19.40
C THR A 779 8.09 55.33 20.30
N LEU A 780 8.38 55.47 21.60
CA LEU A 780 8.29 54.36 22.57
C LEU A 780 6.84 53.97 22.86
N ILE A 781 5.93 54.94 22.96
CA ILE A 781 4.50 54.68 23.14
C ILE A 781 3.95 53.91 21.94
N PHE A 782 4.28 54.34 20.72
CA PHE A 782 3.86 53.62 19.52
C PHE A 782 4.54 52.26 19.38
N LEU A 783 5.81 52.09 19.77
CA LEU A 783 6.47 50.78 19.77
C LEU A 783 5.77 49.79 20.72
N ALA A 784 5.44 50.23 21.95
CA ALA A 784 4.73 49.40 22.91
C ALA A 784 3.33 49.03 22.42
N SER A 785 2.59 50.01 21.87
CA SER A 785 1.26 49.78 21.30
C SER A 785 1.31 48.87 20.07
N PHE A 786 2.32 49.03 19.21
CA PHE A 786 2.58 48.21 18.03
C PHE A 786 2.80 46.73 18.38
N VAL A 787 3.62 46.44 19.40
CA VAL A 787 3.89 45.08 19.87
C VAL A 787 2.64 44.45 20.51
N VAL A 788 1.90 45.20 21.34
CA VAL A 788 0.69 44.69 22.00
C VAL A 788 -0.43 44.41 20.99
N LEU A 789 -0.69 45.34 20.06
CA LEU A 789 -1.74 45.18 19.05
C LEU A 789 -1.44 44.05 18.07
N PHE A 790 -0.16 43.78 17.76
CA PHE A 790 0.23 42.64 16.93
C PHE A 790 -0.20 41.30 17.54
N LEU A 791 -0.15 41.18 18.87
CA LEU A 791 -0.52 39.96 19.58
C LEU A 791 -2.03 39.71 19.58
N PHE A 792 -2.84 40.77 19.67
CA PHE A 792 -4.29 40.66 19.72
C PHE A 792 -4.98 40.77 18.35
N ARG A 793 -4.21 40.86 17.26
CA ARG A 793 -4.73 41.12 15.90
C ARG A 793 -5.79 40.11 15.43
N GLU A 794 -5.69 38.86 15.86
CA GLU A 794 -6.57 37.78 15.42
C GLU A 794 -7.92 37.78 16.17
N ARG A 795 -8.06 38.53 17.27
CA ARG A 795 -9.30 38.58 18.04
C ARG A 795 -10.39 39.43 17.38
N SER A 796 -10.02 40.44 16.59
CA SER A 796 -10.99 41.34 15.95
C SER A 796 -10.36 42.12 14.79
N SER A 797 -11.10 42.29 13.70
CA SER A 797 -10.71 43.15 12.55
C SER A 797 -10.41 44.60 12.97
N VAL A 798 -11.10 45.12 13.99
CA VAL A 798 -10.86 46.46 14.55
C VAL A 798 -9.45 46.56 15.14
N ILE A 799 -8.97 45.51 15.80
CA ILE A 799 -7.61 45.47 16.37
C ILE A 799 -6.57 45.43 15.26
N ALA A 800 -6.82 44.70 14.17
CA ALA A 800 -5.95 44.69 12.99
C ALA A 800 -5.86 46.06 12.31
N ILE A 801 -6.98 46.81 12.22
CA ILE A 801 -6.99 48.18 11.70
C ILE A 801 -6.20 49.12 12.64
N LEU A 802 -6.42 49.04 13.95
CA LEU A 802 -5.66 49.83 14.94
C LEU A 802 -4.15 49.52 14.91
N TYR A 803 -3.78 48.26 14.68
CA TYR A 803 -2.40 47.84 14.45
C TYR A 803 -1.82 48.55 13.22
N SER A 804 -2.54 48.52 12.10
CA SER A 804 -2.10 49.14 10.84
C SER A 804 -1.91 50.66 10.96
N LEU A 805 -2.81 51.35 11.68
CA LEU A 805 -2.71 52.79 11.95
C LEU A 805 -1.51 53.10 12.85
N THR A 806 -1.35 52.36 13.94
CA THR A 806 -0.23 52.50 14.88
C THR A 806 1.12 52.27 14.19
N GLN A 807 1.16 51.34 13.24
CA GLN A 807 2.36 51.05 12.45
C GLN A 807 2.77 52.23 11.55
N ILE A 808 1.82 52.82 10.83
CA ILE A 808 2.08 54.00 9.98
C ILE A 808 2.57 55.16 10.85
N LEU A 809 1.92 55.42 11.98
CA LEU A 809 2.30 56.47 12.92
C LEU A 809 3.71 56.24 13.50
N TYR A 810 4.06 55.00 13.83
CA TYR A 810 5.41 54.64 14.27
C TYR A 810 6.46 54.95 13.20
N CYS A 811 6.20 54.60 11.95
CA CYS A 811 7.09 54.89 10.82
C CYS A 811 7.29 56.41 10.61
N CYS A 812 6.20 57.20 10.66
CA CYS A 812 6.26 58.66 10.59
C CYS A 812 7.09 59.26 11.73
N CYS A 813 6.91 58.75 12.97
CA CYS A 813 7.69 59.20 14.12
C CYS A 813 9.18 58.84 13.99
N ALA A 814 9.51 57.67 13.43
CA ALA A 814 10.90 57.27 13.17
C ALA A 814 11.57 58.21 12.14
N PHE A 815 10.84 58.64 11.11
CA PHE A 815 11.34 59.62 10.13
C PHE A 815 11.63 60.98 10.76
N LEU A 816 10.69 61.49 11.56
CA LEU A 816 10.88 62.74 12.30
C LEU A 816 12.03 62.64 13.29
N PHE A 817 12.13 61.54 14.03
CA PHE A 817 13.22 61.29 14.99
C PHE A 817 14.59 61.30 14.30
N ALA A 818 14.76 60.50 13.24
CA ALA A 818 16.00 60.47 12.46
C ALA A 818 16.32 61.84 11.88
N GLY A 819 15.33 62.55 11.33
CA GLY A 819 15.48 63.90 10.79
C GLY A 819 15.97 64.92 11.83
N TYR A 820 15.39 64.94 13.03
CA TYR A 820 15.83 65.82 14.12
C TYR A 820 17.24 65.48 14.61
N VAL A 821 17.58 64.19 14.70
CA VAL A 821 18.94 63.75 15.08
C VAL A 821 19.98 64.15 14.02
N PHE A 822 19.67 63.98 12.73
CA PHE A 822 20.55 64.42 11.65
C PHE A 822 20.72 65.94 11.63
N ARG A 823 19.63 66.69 11.81
CA ARG A 823 19.67 68.16 11.86
C ARG A 823 20.46 68.66 13.08
N MET A 824 20.29 68.02 14.24
CA MET A 824 21.05 68.34 15.45
C MET A 824 22.55 68.23 15.21
N ARG A 825 23.00 67.10 14.66
CA ARG A 825 24.42 66.83 14.41
C ARG A 825 25.02 67.76 13.38
N TYR A 826 24.28 68.00 12.29
CA TYR A 826 24.71 68.95 11.27
C TYR A 826 24.95 70.35 11.83
N LEU A 827 24.09 70.80 12.75
CA LEU A 827 24.24 72.11 13.38
C LEU A 827 25.38 72.11 14.42
N PHE A 828 25.58 71.02 15.15
CA PHE A 828 26.65 70.89 16.14
C PHE A 828 28.06 70.90 15.49
N GLU A 829 28.27 70.15 14.40
CA GLU A 829 29.56 70.18 13.66
C GLU A 829 29.84 71.57 13.07
N ARG A 830 28.80 72.26 12.57
CA ARG A 830 28.93 73.64 12.06
C ARG A 830 29.26 74.65 13.16
N GLU A 831 28.83 74.41 14.40
CA GLU A 831 29.18 75.21 15.58
C GLU A 831 30.68 75.06 15.95
N GLU A 832 31.27 73.86 15.79
CA GLU A 832 32.71 73.63 15.97
C GLU A 832 33.56 74.35 14.90
N ASP A 833 33.19 74.22 13.61
CA ASP A 833 33.89 74.84 12.47
C ASP A 833 33.74 76.39 12.44
N GLY A 834 32.63 76.95 12.92
CA GLY A 834 32.44 78.40 12.98
C GLY A 834 33.39 79.11 13.96
N SER A 835 33.91 78.39 14.96
CA SER A 835 34.83 78.94 15.96
C SER A 835 36.20 79.29 15.38
N THR A 836 36.68 78.50 14.40
CA THR A 836 37.97 78.71 13.72
C THR A 836 37.88 79.83 12.68
N GLN A 837 36.79 79.91 11.92
CA GLN A 837 36.55 81.00 10.96
C GLN A 837 36.38 82.38 11.64
N SER A 838 35.81 82.44 12.85
CA SER A 838 35.69 83.71 13.59
C SER A 838 37.03 84.25 14.11
N LEU A 839 37.99 83.35 14.41
CA LEU A 839 39.35 83.70 14.83
C LEU A 839 40.18 84.19 13.65
N GLU A 840 40.05 83.57 12.47
CA GLU A 840 40.67 84.05 11.23
C GLU A 840 40.13 85.43 10.84
N ARG A 841 38.81 85.63 10.92
CA ARG A 841 38.17 86.92 10.63
C ARG A 841 38.61 88.03 11.60
N LYS A 842 38.83 87.73 12.89
CA LYS A 842 39.38 88.70 13.86
C LYS A 842 40.87 88.99 13.65
N ARG A 843 41.65 88.01 13.16
CA ARG A 843 43.07 88.18 12.79
C ARG A 843 43.23 89.05 11.54
N ASP A 844 42.29 88.98 10.59
CA ASP A 844 42.32 89.79 9.38
C ASP A 844 41.85 91.23 9.61
N ILE A 845 40.87 91.45 10.51
CA ILE A 845 40.43 92.81 10.91
C ILE A 845 41.54 93.57 11.65
N SER A 846 42.35 92.88 12.46
CA SER A 846 43.47 93.51 13.17
C SER A 846 44.67 93.84 12.27
N ARG A 847 44.83 93.17 11.13
CA ARG A 847 45.78 93.55 10.07
C ARG A 847 45.29 94.76 9.25
N ALA A 848 44.01 94.79 8.90
CA ALA A 848 43.43 95.88 8.10
C ALA A 848 43.36 97.23 8.85
N LEU A 849 43.30 97.22 10.19
CA LEU A 849 43.27 98.44 11.01
C LEU A 849 44.64 99.12 11.17
N LEU A 850 45.76 98.42 10.91
CA LEU A 850 47.10 99.01 10.91
C LEU A 850 47.42 99.71 9.58
N ASP A 851 46.92 99.19 8.45
CA ASP A 851 47.13 99.80 7.11
C ASP A 851 46.30 101.08 6.88
N HIS A 852 45.24 101.31 7.67
CA HIS A 852 44.35 102.47 7.52
C HIS A 852 44.82 103.75 8.24
N VAL A 853 45.90 103.71 9.02
CA VAL A 853 46.43 104.91 9.72
C VAL A 853 47.36 105.75 8.82
N ASP A 854 47.89 105.19 7.74
CA ASP A 854 48.93 105.86 6.93
C ASP A 854 48.42 106.62 5.69
N VAL A 855 47.11 106.59 5.35
CA VAL A 855 46.63 107.08 4.03
C VAL A 855 45.66 108.29 4.09
N ALA A 856 45.21 108.74 5.26
CA ALA A 856 44.27 109.87 5.35
C ALA A 856 44.97 111.25 5.45
N LYS A 857 45.70 111.64 4.40
CA LYS A 857 46.17 113.02 4.14
C LYS A 857 45.97 113.35 2.66
N SER A 858 45.06 114.28 2.37
CA SER A 858 44.78 115.01 1.10
C SER A 858 43.30 114.89 0.68
N THR A 859 42.48 115.92 0.98
CA THR A 859 42.03 117.07 0.14
C THR A 859 40.62 116.81 -0.43
N THR A 860 39.54 117.35 0.16
CA THR A 860 38.85 118.65 -0.08
C THR A 860 38.17 118.83 -1.44
N ASP A 861 36.85 119.03 -1.36
CA ASP A 861 35.82 119.27 -2.38
C ASP A 861 35.96 120.57 -3.20
N GLU A 862 35.39 120.61 -4.42
CA GLU A 862 34.29 121.54 -4.77
C GLU A 862 33.62 121.28 -6.16
N ASN A 863 32.36 121.72 -6.23
CA ASN A 863 31.30 121.60 -7.25
C ASN A 863 31.58 121.99 -8.73
N GLN A 864 30.87 121.37 -9.70
CA GLN A 864 29.80 122.00 -10.53
C GLN A 864 29.31 121.13 -11.73
N SER A 865 28.09 121.47 -12.18
CA SER A 865 27.14 120.83 -13.13
C SER A 865 27.54 120.67 -14.61
N ILE A 866 26.89 119.73 -15.35
CA ILE A 866 26.05 119.93 -16.57
C ILE A 866 25.69 118.59 -17.29
N LYS A 867 24.41 118.52 -17.71
CA LYS A 867 23.65 117.72 -18.72
C LYS A 867 24.20 116.48 -19.49
N SER A 868 23.25 115.52 -19.58
CA SER A 868 22.76 114.70 -20.72
C SER A 868 23.54 113.51 -21.32
N ASP A 869 22.76 112.44 -21.49
CA ASP A 869 22.80 111.32 -22.45
C ASP A 869 23.51 110.00 -22.14
N SER A 870 22.68 108.95 -22.29
CA SER A 870 22.91 107.60 -22.85
C SER A 870 23.85 106.61 -22.16
N ASP A 871 23.26 105.44 -21.86
CA ASP A 871 23.77 104.06 -21.90
C ASP A 871 25.28 103.83 -21.78
N THR A 872 25.72 103.14 -20.72
CA THR A 872 26.31 101.79 -20.80
C THR A 872 26.73 101.26 -19.43
N TYR A 873 26.25 100.04 -19.13
CA TYR A 873 26.88 98.96 -18.36
C TYR A 873 27.79 99.30 -17.17
N LEU A 874 27.38 98.87 -15.97
CA LEU A 874 28.29 98.23 -15.02
C LEU A 874 27.56 97.18 -14.17
N ARG A 875 28.07 95.95 -14.30
CA ARG A 875 27.73 94.74 -13.55
C ARG A 875 27.67 95.00 -12.04
N MET A 876 26.57 94.59 -11.41
CA MET A 876 26.56 94.23 -9.98
C MET A 876 26.87 92.73 -9.83
N PRO A 877 27.61 92.31 -8.78
CA PRO A 877 28.06 90.94 -8.64
C PRO A 877 26.94 90.03 -8.09
N GLN A 878 26.71 88.93 -8.80
CA GLN A 878 26.18 87.69 -8.24
C GLN A 878 27.09 87.19 -7.11
N ASN A 879 26.47 86.66 -6.05
CA ASN A 879 26.91 85.58 -5.16
C ASN A 879 26.68 85.92 -3.69
N LEU A 880 25.50 85.56 -3.17
CA LEU A 880 25.30 85.24 -1.74
C LEU A 880 23.94 84.58 -1.46
N TYR A 881 23.42 83.75 -2.37
CA TYR A 881 22.27 82.87 -2.09
C TYR A 881 22.39 81.58 -2.91
N ASP A 882 23.44 80.81 -2.66
CA ASP A 882 23.51 79.42 -3.12
C ASP A 882 24.37 78.62 -2.14
N ARG A 883 23.67 77.99 -1.17
CA ARG A 883 24.04 76.77 -0.43
C ARG A 883 23.09 76.59 0.77
N ALA A 884 21.86 76.19 0.48
CA ALA A 884 21.02 75.46 1.41
C ALA A 884 20.70 74.11 0.75
N PRO A 885 21.11 72.96 1.32
CA PRO A 885 20.56 71.70 0.85
C PRO A 885 19.08 71.66 1.26
N MET A 886 18.22 71.41 0.27
CA MET A 886 16.78 71.19 0.41
C MET A 886 16.45 70.32 1.62
N VAL A 887 15.86 70.93 2.65
CA VAL A 887 15.00 70.27 3.63
C VAL A 887 13.80 71.19 3.85
N SER A 888 12.88 71.15 2.90
CA SER A 888 11.54 71.73 3.04
C SER A 888 10.56 70.81 2.31
N ILE A 889 10.25 69.69 2.97
CA ILE A 889 8.97 69.00 2.91
C ILE A 889 8.72 68.46 4.32
N VAL A 890 8.20 69.33 5.20
CA VAL A 890 7.16 69.09 6.22
C VAL A 890 6.55 70.45 6.53
#